data_AF-A0A3S5CZU5-F1
#
_entry.id   AF-A0A3S5CZU5-F1
#
_cell.length_a   1.000
_cell.length_b   1.000
_cell.length_c   1.000
_cell.angle_alpha   90.00
_cell.angle_beta   90.00
_cell.angle_gamma   90.00
#
_symmetry.space_group_name_H-M   'P 1'
#
loop_
_entity.id
_entity.type
_entity.pdbx_description
1 polymer ?
#
loop_
_entity_poly.entity_id
_entity_poly.type
_entity_poly.pdbx_seq_one_letter_code
_entity_poly.pdbx_strand_id
1 'polypeptide(L)'
;MSFVSVSPQLVESAVSELTALGSALGAANAAAMGPTVQIVAAGADEVSAAIAALFGAQAQEYQAISAQVAVFHGRFMEALAGAGSSYAAAEAFNAAAQSVEHDVLAVINAPTLALWGRGLIGDGADGGPGQNGGAGGLLYGNGGNGGASSTRGVAGGSGGDAGLIGNGGAGGAGGAGASGGRGGAGGWLFGDGGAGGAGGAGTLFGGVVGAGGAGGAGGSGGWLFGNGGAGGVGGTGTAGVIPGTSGAAGGNGGDGGYGGLFGNGGAAGQGGDGGNGAAGTLSQNGVLFGGGDGGAGGIGGVGGHAGLWGVGGTGGQGGVGGHGGSGFSSQTVGLEGSAGGAGGTGGNGGAGGTGGLLFGDGGAGGSGAAAGAGGNGGNGAVNIGSGSGAGAAGGHGGAGGIGGAGGNARLWGMGGAGGAGGTAGSAGNGGGGGDGLLGANAGSGGTGGNGANGGGGGQGGTGGWMYGTGGAGGHGANGSAGGDGGNGGQAFPNITGKIGSDGIGGHGGSGGSGGVSGNGGAGGSLIGTGGAGGHGGAGANGGTGGTGSGSGASNGTSGSGANGGDGGTGGWLYGDGGSGGTGGTGGTGATGGNGGIGGNAQLFGAGGAGGAGGAGGAGIAGVSANTPGGSGTAGANGGAGGAGGHGGTGGQLIGVGGAGGSGGVGGIGGNGGDGAPGAMTINNGAGGDGGHGGNPGTGGAGGLGGAGGVIGGQGLDGASGATPNTGGNGGNGGTGANATIAGGTGGLGGNGGDGGLVGNGGTGGKGGNGATGTAGQSATNSGASGTNGGDGGAGGNGGTGGKGGLHAGNGGAGGAGGTGGNGGIGGNGANGAHATIAGTNGQDGGNGGNGGNGGTGGNGGAGGTALANTGHAGTTGTGGNGGNGGSWGIGGDGGNGAKGVIGTNNGNGGNGGNGGNIGTGGSGGNGGTGSTEGQKGNTFSSGLGGGNGGNGGNGADADPTTFFGTGGHGGNGGNGGNTGNGGNGGNGGAGGPGLGGTSISFPGSDGGDGASGGLGGDGGAGGSGGTLYGNGGNGGAGGTGGTGGIGGNGTNGSDGTGSANGGSGGNGGRGGVGGTGGNGGAGGAVLGSTGIAGNQGAGGDGGAGGTGGNGGGGGNGGPSGGTGGHGGTAGKGGSGGTGGLGSTSGMTGPDGSPGQPGKPGIPPPTGSGPGRPDDIGGSGGTP
;
A
#
# COMPACT_ATOMS: atom_id res chain seq x y z
N MET A 1 56.76 -19.74 -9.48
CA MET A 1 57.63 -19.93 -10.67
C MET A 1 57.02 -21.05 -11.48
N SER A 2 56.59 -20.83 -12.73
CA SER A 2 56.03 -21.92 -13.54
C SER A 2 57.14 -22.89 -13.90
N PHE A 3 57.13 -24.08 -13.30
CA PHE A 3 58.01 -25.16 -13.74
C PHE A 3 57.51 -25.63 -15.11
N VAL A 4 58.28 -25.33 -16.15
CA VAL A 4 58.08 -25.92 -17.47
C VAL A 4 58.56 -27.37 -17.37
N SER A 5 57.65 -28.33 -17.47
CA SER A 5 57.95 -29.77 -17.48
C SER A 5 58.14 -30.24 -18.93
N VAL A 6 59.31 -30.77 -19.25
CA VAL A 6 59.64 -31.36 -20.57
C VAL A 6 60.00 -32.82 -20.36
N SER A 7 59.29 -33.76 -20.99
CA SER A 7 59.63 -35.20 -20.93
C SER A 7 60.73 -35.51 -21.96
N PRO A 8 61.92 -35.98 -21.53
CA PRO A 8 63.04 -36.25 -22.45
C PRO A 8 62.72 -37.33 -23.49
N GLN A 9 61.91 -38.33 -23.14
CA GLN A 9 61.51 -39.42 -24.03
C GLN A 9 60.64 -38.92 -25.20
N LEU A 10 59.81 -37.90 -24.97
CA LEU A 10 59.03 -37.25 -26.03
C LEU A 10 59.91 -36.42 -26.97
N VAL A 11 60.98 -35.79 -26.45
CA VAL A 11 61.93 -34.99 -27.27
C VAL A 11 62.77 -35.91 -28.16
N GLU A 12 63.21 -37.06 -27.65
CA GLU A 12 64.00 -38.04 -28.43
C GLU A 12 63.18 -38.70 -29.54
N SER A 13 61.91 -39.04 -29.26
CA SER A 13 60.96 -39.51 -30.28
C SER A 13 60.74 -38.46 -31.38
N ALA A 14 60.54 -37.20 -30.98
CA ALA A 14 60.35 -36.09 -31.92
C ALA A 14 61.60 -35.86 -32.81
N VAL A 15 62.81 -35.94 -32.26
CA VAL A 15 64.06 -35.84 -33.03
C VAL A 15 64.18 -37.00 -34.04
N SER A 16 63.83 -38.22 -33.65
CA SER A 16 63.86 -39.39 -34.55
C SER A 16 62.88 -39.23 -35.71
N GLU A 17 61.64 -38.83 -35.42
CA GLU A 17 60.61 -38.58 -36.44
C GLU A 17 61.00 -37.44 -37.39
N LEU A 18 61.52 -36.32 -36.87
CA LEU A 18 61.98 -35.20 -37.70
C LEU A 18 63.23 -35.56 -38.54
N THR A 19 64.08 -36.46 -38.06
CA THR A 19 65.24 -36.96 -38.81
C THR A 19 64.80 -37.90 -39.93
N ALA A 20 63.82 -38.78 -39.67
CA ALA A 20 63.21 -39.62 -40.70
C ALA A 20 62.49 -38.78 -41.77
N LEU A 21 61.76 -37.74 -41.36
CA LEU A 21 61.15 -36.78 -42.27
C LEU A 21 62.19 -36.05 -43.12
N GLY A 22 63.29 -35.58 -42.52
CA GLY A 22 64.40 -34.94 -43.22
C GLY A 22 65.05 -35.86 -44.26
N SER A 23 65.24 -37.14 -43.92
CA SER A 23 65.79 -38.15 -44.83
C SER A 23 64.84 -38.46 -45.99
N ALA A 24 63.53 -38.57 -45.71
CA ALA A 24 62.51 -38.77 -46.73
C ALA A 24 62.41 -37.57 -47.69
N LEU A 25 62.44 -36.34 -47.16
CA LEU A 25 62.47 -35.11 -47.96
C LEU A 25 63.74 -34.99 -48.80
N GLY A 26 64.90 -35.34 -48.24
CA GLY A 26 66.18 -35.38 -48.96
C GLY A 26 66.16 -36.39 -50.10
N ALA A 27 65.66 -37.61 -49.86
CA ALA A 27 65.50 -38.63 -50.88
C ALA A 27 64.50 -38.23 -51.96
N ALA A 28 63.39 -37.59 -51.58
CA ALA A 28 62.40 -37.07 -52.53
C ALA A 28 62.98 -35.93 -53.39
N ASN A 29 63.72 -34.98 -52.81
CA ASN A 29 64.38 -33.90 -53.55
C ASN A 29 65.49 -34.42 -54.47
N ALA A 30 66.23 -35.46 -54.05
CA ALA A 30 67.24 -36.12 -54.89
C ALA A 30 66.60 -36.89 -56.06
N ALA A 31 65.49 -37.60 -55.82
CA ALA A 31 64.74 -38.27 -56.88
C ALA A 31 64.11 -37.29 -57.88
N ALA A 32 63.65 -36.13 -57.40
CA ALA A 32 63.11 -35.05 -58.23
C ALA A 32 64.18 -34.32 -59.06
N MET A 33 65.46 -34.40 -58.69
CA MET A 33 66.57 -33.69 -59.34
C MET A 33 66.77 -34.10 -60.80
N GLY A 34 66.73 -35.41 -61.08
CA GLY A 34 66.93 -35.95 -62.43
C GLY A 34 65.97 -35.35 -63.47
N PRO A 35 64.64 -35.51 -63.30
CA PRO A 35 63.67 -35.04 -64.28
C PRO A 35 63.47 -33.51 -64.31
N THR A 36 63.94 -32.76 -63.30
CA THR A 36 63.77 -31.29 -63.25
C THR A 36 64.99 -30.51 -63.73
N VAL A 37 66.21 -31.03 -63.53
CA VAL A 37 67.46 -30.41 -64.00
C VAL A 37 67.81 -30.85 -65.42
N GLN A 38 67.38 -32.05 -65.84
CA GLN A 38 67.64 -32.58 -67.18
C GLN A 38 66.43 -32.49 -68.11
N ILE A 39 65.73 -31.35 -68.08
CA ILE A 39 64.68 -31.08 -69.06
C ILE A 39 65.35 -30.83 -70.41
N VAL A 40 65.13 -31.74 -71.34
CA VAL A 40 65.60 -31.62 -72.73
C VAL A 40 64.66 -30.70 -73.48
N ALA A 41 65.21 -29.82 -74.32
CA ALA A 41 64.43 -28.94 -75.19
C ALA A 41 63.45 -29.78 -76.05
N ALA A 42 62.17 -29.44 -76.01
CA ALA A 42 61.13 -30.20 -76.72
C ALA A 42 61.26 -30.10 -78.26
N GLY A 43 61.94 -29.07 -78.75
CA GLY A 43 62.31 -28.85 -80.14
C GLY A 43 63.73 -28.31 -80.24
N ALA A 44 64.33 -28.44 -81.43
CA ALA A 44 65.69 -27.97 -81.71
C ALA A 44 65.78 -26.44 -81.93
N ASP A 45 64.83 -25.67 -81.38
CA ASP A 45 64.75 -24.22 -81.52
C ASP A 45 65.34 -23.49 -80.30
N GLU A 46 65.81 -22.26 -80.51
CA GLU A 46 66.46 -21.50 -79.44
C GLU A 46 65.50 -21.16 -78.28
N VAL A 47 64.19 -21.12 -78.51
CA VAL A 47 63.20 -20.82 -77.46
C VAL A 47 63.03 -22.03 -76.55
N SER A 48 62.86 -23.23 -77.11
CA SER A 48 62.82 -24.48 -76.35
C SER A 48 64.13 -24.72 -75.58
N ALA A 49 65.28 -24.37 -76.16
CA ALA A 49 66.58 -24.44 -75.48
C ALA A 49 66.72 -23.42 -74.34
N ALA A 50 66.27 -22.17 -74.54
CA ALA A 50 66.30 -21.13 -73.52
C ALA A 50 65.33 -21.43 -72.36
N ILE A 51 64.15 -21.97 -72.66
CA ILE A 51 63.16 -22.39 -71.65
C ILE A 51 63.70 -23.58 -70.84
N ALA A 52 64.27 -24.59 -71.50
CA ALA A 52 64.92 -25.72 -70.82
C ALA A 52 66.09 -25.25 -69.94
N ALA A 53 66.89 -24.28 -70.40
CA ALA A 53 67.97 -23.69 -69.62
C ALA A 53 67.49 -22.87 -68.42
N LEU A 54 66.41 -22.09 -68.55
CA LEU A 54 65.80 -21.37 -67.43
C LEU A 54 65.26 -22.34 -66.36
N PHE A 55 64.51 -23.36 -66.77
CA PHE A 55 64.01 -24.37 -65.84
C PHE A 55 65.14 -25.19 -65.21
N GLY A 56 66.20 -25.50 -65.97
CA GLY A 56 67.40 -26.15 -65.45
C GLY A 56 68.13 -25.29 -64.41
N ALA A 57 68.29 -23.99 -64.67
CA ALA A 57 68.91 -23.04 -63.73
C ALA A 57 68.07 -22.87 -62.45
N GLN A 58 66.75 -22.69 -62.59
CA GLN A 58 65.83 -22.59 -61.45
C GLN A 58 65.81 -23.88 -60.62
N ALA A 59 65.88 -25.04 -61.27
CA ALA A 59 66.00 -26.33 -60.61
C ALA A 59 67.33 -26.44 -59.85
N GLN A 60 68.45 -25.97 -60.40
CA GLN A 60 69.73 -25.97 -59.69
C GLN A 60 69.74 -25.02 -58.48
N GLU A 61 69.13 -23.84 -58.58
CA GLU A 61 68.96 -22.94 -57.44
C GLU A 61 68.10 -23.58 -56.34
N TYR A 62 66.99 -24.23 -56.72
CA TYR A 62 66.16 -24.98 -55.77
C TYR A 62 66.95 -26.11 -55.10
N GLN A 63 67.83 -26.82 -55.83
CA GLN A 63 68.70 -27.86 -55.26
C GLN A 63 69.77 -27.27 -54.33
N ALA A 64 70.30 -26.09 -54.62
CA ALA A 64 71.24 -25.41 -53.75
C ALA A 64 70.57 -24.96 -52.43
N ILE A 65 69.35 -24.41 -52.52
CA ILE A 65 68.55 -24.02 -51.36
C ILE A 65 68.13 -25.25 -50.56
N SER A 66 67.67 -26.31 -51.22
CA SER A 66 67.26 -27.54 -50.54
C SER A 66 68.43 -28.20 -49.80
N ALA A 67 69.64 -28.13 -50.36
CA ALA A 67 70.86 -28.57 -49.68
C ALA A 67 71.21 -27.69 -48.47
N GLN A 68 71.08 -26.36 -48.56
CA GLN A 68 71.28 -25.46 -47.42
C GLN A 68 70.26 -25.72 -46.30
N VAL A 69 69.00 -25.94 -46.66
CA VAL A 69 67.93 -26.30 -45.71
C VAL A 69 68.22 -27.66 -45.07
N ALA A 70 68.72 -28.64 -45.81
CA ALA A 70 69.11 -29.94 -45.26
C ALA A 70 70.25 -29.80 -44.22
N VAL A 71 71.25 -28.93 -44.48
CA VAL A 71 72.32 -28.64 -43.52
C VAL A 71 71.79 -27.91 -42.29
N PHE A 72 70.89 -26.94 -42.47
CA PHE A 72 70.23 -26.27 -41.34
C PHE A 72 69.39 -27.25 -40.51
N HIS A 73 68.59 -28.09 -41.16
CA HIS A 73 67.78 -29.13 -40.50
C HIS A 73 68.66 -30.08 -39.71
N GLY A 74 69.81 -30.50 -40.27
CA GLY A 74 70.80 -31.30 -39.56
C GLY A 74 71.31 -30.62 -38.29
N ARG A 75 71.75 -29.35 -38.39
CA ARG A 75 72.20 -28.56 -37.22
C ARG A 75 71.10 -28.32 -36.19
N PHE A 76 69.87 -28.11 -36.64
CA PHE A 76 68.72 -27.92 -35.77
C PHE A 76 68.37 -29.20 -35.02
N MET A 77 68.42 -30.36 -35.69
CA MET A 77 68.25 -31.67 -35.03
C MET A 77 69.39 -31.99 -34.07
N GLU A 78 70.64 -31.69 -34.43
CA GLU A 78 71.78 -31.82 -33.53
C GLU A 78 71.64 -30.92 -32.29
N ALA A 79 71.20 -29.68 -32.46
CA ALA A 79 70.94 -28.77 -31.35
C ALA A 79 69.76 -29.22 -30.48
N LEU A 80 68.69 -29.75 -31.08
CA LEU A 80 67.51 -30.25 -30.36
C LEU A 80 67.81 -31.55 -29.60
N ALA A 81 68.59 -32.47 -30.20
CA ALA A 81 69.11 -33.65 -29.52
C ALA A 81 70.08 -33.27 -28.39
N GLY A 82 70.92 -32.25 -28.60
CA GLY A 82 71.80 -31.67 -27.58
C GLY A 82 71.04 -31.03 -26.42
N ALA A 83 69.93 -30.34 -26.71
CA ALA A 83 69.04 -29.79 -25.69
C ALA A 83 68.31 -30.91 -24.92
N GLY A 84 67.76 -31.91 -25.62
CA GLY A 84 67.10 -33.06 -24.99
C GLY A 84 68.04 -33.87 -24.10
N SER A 85 69.28 -34.11 -24.54
CA SER A 85 70.31 -34.81 -23.77
C SER A 85 70.87 -33.99 -22.61
N SER A 86 71.00 -32.67 -22.74
CA SER A 86 71.41 -31.80 -21.61
C SER A 86 70.31 -31.68 -20.56
N TYR A 87 69.03 -31.64 -20.96
CA TYR A 87 67.90 -31.75 -20.02
C TYR A 87 67.82 -33.14 -19.39
N ALA A 88 67.96 -34.22 -20.17
CA ALA A 88 68.00 -35.59 -19.63
C ALA A 88 69.19 -35.81 -18.70
N ALA A 89 70.36 -35.23 -19.00
CA ALA A 89 71.53 -35.27 -18.13
C ALA A 89 71.33 -34.39 -16.89
N ALA A 90 70.66 -33.25 -17.00
CA ALA A 90 70.29 -32.44 -15.85
C ALA A 90 69.27 -33.17 -14.96
N GLU A 91 68.28 -33.86 -15.52
CA GLU A 91 67.34 -34.70 -14.77
C GLU A 91 68.00 -35.96 -14.20
N ALA A 92 68.89 -36.62 -14.94
CA ALA A 92 69.65 -37.77 -14.45
C ALA A 92 70.66 -37.35 -13.38
N PHE A 93 71.28 -36.17 -13.48
CA PHE A 93 72.15 -35.63 -12.45
C PHE A 93 71.36 -35.18 -11.22
N ASN A 94 70.19 -34.57 -11.40
CA ASN A 94 69.28 -34.23 -10.30
C ASN A 94 68.70 -35.48 -9.61
N ALA A 95 68.31 -36.51 -10.38
CA ALA A 95 67.81 -37.79 -9.86
C ALA A 95 68.93 -38.62 -9.23
N ALA A 96 70.16 -38.58 -9.76
CA ALA A 96 71.32 -39.21 -9.17
C ALA A 96 71.79 -38.46 -7.91
N ALA A 97 71.69 -37.13 -7.87
CA ALA A 97 71.94 -36.36 -6.66
C ALA A 97 70.93 -36.75 -5.56
N GLN A 98 69.66 -36.90 -5.91
CA GLN A 98 68.62 -37.38 -5.00
C GLN A 98 68.80 -38.86 -4.59
N SER A 99 69.28 -39.73 -5.49
CA SER A 99 69.58 -41.13 -5.15
C SER A 99 70.80 -41.26 -4.26
N VAL A 100 71.83 -40.42 -4.43
CA VAL A 100 73.00 -40.37 -3.55
C VAL A 100 72.60 -39.90 -2.14
N GLU A 101 71.71 -38.91 -2.03
CA GLU A 101 71.15 -38.51 -0.73
C GLU A 101 70.37 -39.65 -0.07
N HIS A 102 69.52 -40.36 -0.83
CA HIS A 102 68.72 -41.48 -0.34
C HIS A 102 69.57 -42.71 0.04
N ASP A 103 70.62 -43.01 -0.74
CA ASP A 103 71.55 -44.11 -0.47
C ASP A 103 72.43 -43.84 0.76
N VAL A 104 72.90 -42.59 0.91
CA VAL A 104 73.64 -42.17 2.11
C VAL A 104 72.75 -42.24 3.34
N LEU A 105 71.49 -41.77 3.26
CA LEU A 105 70.51 -41.93 4.33
C LEU A 105 70.20 -43.40 4.62
N ALA A 106 70.08 -44.25 3.60
CA ALA A 106 69.83 -45.68 3.76
C ALA A 106 70.99 -46.37 4.49
N VAL A 107 72.25 -46.03 4.18
CA VAL A 107 73.43 -46.55 4.88
C VAL A 107 73.49 -46.08 6.33
N ILE A 108 73.21 -44.79 6.59
CA ILE A 108 73.17 -44.21 7.94
C ILE A 108 72.06 -44.86 8.78
N ASN A 109 70.91 -45.15 8.17
CA ASN A 109 69.74 -45.69 8.85
C ASN A 109 69.75 -47.21 8.97
N ALA A 110 70.49 -47.94 8.14
CA ALA A 110 70.46 -49.40 8.11
C ALA A 110 70.67 -50.06 9.50
N PRO A 111 71.63 -49.61 10.34
CA PRO A 111 71.82 -50.19 11.68
C PRO A 111 70.61 -50.01 12.60
N THR A 112 70.01 -48.82 12.62
CA THR A 112 68.86 -48.54 13.52
C THR A 112 67.57 -49.11 12.96
N LEU A 113 67.40 -49.14 11.64
CA LEU A 113 66.27 -49.76 10.99
C LEU A 113 66.25 -51.28 11.26
N ALA A 114 67.42 -51.92 11.26
CA ALA A 114 67.55 -53.35 11.59
C ALA A 114 67.33 -53.64 13.08
N LEU A 115 67.79 -52.76 13.98
CA LEU A 115 67.79 -53.00 15.42
C LEU A 115 66.51 -52.51 16.14
N TRP A 116 65.86 -51.47 15.61
CA TRP A 116 64.71 -50.79 16.24
C TRP A 116 63.53 -50.64 15.29
N GLY A 117 63.62 -51.11 14.04
CA GLY A 117 62.57 -50.96 13.03
C GLY A 117 62.35 -49.51 12.56
N ARG A 118 63.27 -48.58 12.89
CA ARG A 118 63.14 -47.15 12.65
C ARG A 118 64.46 -46.52 12.20
N GLY A 119 64.40 -45.61 11.22
CA GLY A 119 65.57 -44.84 10.78
C GLY A 119 66.14 -43.97 11.90
N LEU A 120 67.43 -43.67 11.84
CA LEU A 120 68.10 -42.75 12.76
C LEU A 120 67.77 -41.30 12.39
N ILE A 121 67.77 -40.99 11.08
CA ILE A 121 67.53 -39.66 10.51
C ILE A 121 66.61 -39.79 9.28
N GLY A 122 65.68 -38.86 9.10
CA GLY A 122 64.79 -38.80 7.95
C GLY A 122 63.32 -38.68 8.37
N ASP A 123 62.48 -38.12 7.51
CA ASP A 123 61.07 -37.93 7.83
C ASP A 123 60.30 -39.26 7.75
N GLY A 124 59.19 -39.35 8.48
CA GLY A 124 58.29 -40.48 8.45
C GLY A 124 57.52 -40.52 7.14
N ALA A 125 57.24 -41.71 6.63
CA ALA A 125 56.46 -41.87 5.41
C ALA A 125 55.00 -41.42 5.62
N ASP A 126 54.46 -40.64 4.70
CA ASP A 126 53.04 -40.31 4.72
C ASP A 126 52.17 -41.57 4.58
N GLY A 127 51.07 -41.62 5.31
CA GLY A 127 50.12 -42.72 5.25
C GLY A 127 49.35 -42.73 3.93
N GLY A 128 49.13 -43.93 3.37
CA GLY A 128 48.13 -44.12 2.30
C GLY A 128 46.70 -43.84 2.79
N PRO A 129 45.68 -43.86 1.92
CA PRO A 129 44.31 -43.48 2.30
C PRO A 129 43.79 -44.16 3.56
N GLY A 130 43.45 -43.37 4.60
CA GLY A 130 42.99 -43.85 5.91
C GLY A 130 44.06 -44.53 6.78
N GLN A 131 45.30 -44.63 6.32
CA GLN A 131 46.41 -45.24 7.06
C GLN A 131 47.22 -44.18 7.81
N ASN A 132 47.80 -44.58 8.94
CA ASN A 132 48.62 -43.70 9.75
C ASN A 132 49.92 -43.32 9.04
N GLY A 133 50.41 -42.12 9.32
CA GLY A 133 51.76 -41.70 8.96
C GLY A 133 52.81 -42.47 9.78
N GLY A 134 53.94 -42.77 9.16
CA GLY A 134 55.10 -43.36 9.80
C GLY A 134 55.77 -42.39 10.76
N ALA A 135 56.43 -42.91 11.79
CA ALA A 135 57.22 -42.09 12.69
C ALA A 135 58.49 -41.56 11.99
N GLY A 136 58.93 -40.34 12.32
CA GLY A 136 60.19 -39.74 11.82
C GLY A 136 61.44 -40.49 12.27
N GLY A 137 62.65 -40.06 11.94
CA GLY A 137 63.89 -40.69 12.43
C GLY A 137 64.05 -40.55 13.95
N LEU A 138 64.79 -41.45 14.61
CA LEU A 138 65.00 -41.43 16.06
C LEU A 138 65.65 -40.12 16.56
N LEU A 139 66.54 -39.51 15.77
CA LEU A 139 67.24 -38.27 16.13
C LEU A 139 66.68 -37.04 15.43
N TYR A 140 66.59 -37.08 14.09
CA TYR A 140 66.13 -35.95 13.31
C TYR A 140 65.13 -36.43 12.25
N GLY A 141 63.95 -35.84 12.24
CA GLY A 141 62.93 -36.13 11.25
C GLY A 141 61.54 -35.82 11.75
N ASN A 142 60.74 -35.23 10.87
CA ASN A 142 59.33 -35.01 11.09
C ASN A 142 58.56 -36.33 11.03
N GLY A 143 57.43 -36.41 11.72
CA GLY A 143 56.49 -37.51 11.50
C GLY A 143 55.78 -37.38 10.16
N GLY A 144 55.46 -38.51 9.53
CA GLY A 144 54.67 -38.53 8.29
C GLY A 144 53.23 -38.11 8.52
N ASN A 145 52.59 -37.50 7.54
CA ASN A 145 51.18 -37.15 7.61
C ASN A 145 50.30 -38.41 7.57
N GLY A 146 49.22 -38.42 8.33
CA GLY A 146 48.19 -39.43 8.21
C GLY A 146 47.42 -39.30 6.91
N GLY A 147 47.12 -40.42 6.25
CA GLY A 147 46.41 -40.41 4.99
C GLY A 147 44.93 -40.10 5.16
N ALA A 148 44.40 -39.24 4.30
CA ALA A 148 42.97 -38.96 4.25
C ALA A 148 42.18 -40.20 3.81
N SER A 149 41.08 -40.50 4.50
CA SER A 149 40.16 -41.57 4.11
C SER A 149 39.08 -41.02 3.17
N SER A 150 38.89 -41.67 2.02
CA SER A 150 37.72 -41.46 1.16
C SER A 150 36.62 -42.50 1.42
N THR A 151 36.88 -43.46 2.31
CA THR A 151 35.97 -44.57 2.61
C THR A 151 35.04 -44.18 3.75
N ARG A 152 33.72 -44.28 3.51
CA ARG A 152 32.68 -43.95 4.52
C ARG A 152 32.94 -44.68 5.85
N GLY A 153 32.78 -43.98 6.96
CA GLY A 153 32.90 -44.55 8.31
C GLY A 153 34.32 -44.90 8.73
N VAL A 154 35.31 -44.78 7.84
CA VAL A 154 36.71 -45.04 8.15
C VAL A 154 37.38 -43.71 8.54
N ALA A 155 37.93 -43.69 9.75
CA ALA A 155 38.63 -42.53 10.27
C ALA A 155 39.85 -42.16 9.40
N GLY A 156 40.27 -40.90 9.46
CA GLY A 156 41.53 -40.49 8.88
C GLY A 156 42.70 -41.11 9.62
N GLY A 157 43.79 -41.39 8.91
CA GLY A 157 45.01 -41.90 9.55
C GLY A 157 45.58 -40.90 10.54
N SER A 158 46.13 -41.36 11.66
CA SER A 158 46.85 -40.47 12.56
C SER A 158 48.16 -39.99 11.91
N GLY A 159 48.58 -38.77 12.20
CA GLY A 159 49.93 -38.31 11.92
C GLY A 159 50.95 -39.13 12.70
N GLY A 160 52.12 -39.33 12.11
CA GLY A 160 53.25 -39.98 12.76
C GLY A 160 53.93 -39.06 13.77
N ASP A 161 54.51 -39.65 14.81
CA ASP A 161 55.29 -38.90 15.79
C ASP A 161 56.71 -38.62 15.26
N ALA A 162 57.27 -37.47 15.61
CA ALA A 162 58.68 -37.18 15.39
C ALA A 162 59.59 -37.94 16.38
N GLY A 163 60.91 -37.86 16.19
CA GLY A 163 61.91 -38.47 17.07
C GLY A 163 62.37 -37.55 18.19
N LEU A 164 63.67 -37.29 18.27
CA LEU A 164 64.25 -36.33 19.22
C LEU A 164 64.05 -34.87 18.75
N ILE A 165 64.26 -34.60 17.46
CA ILE A 165 64.07 -33.29 16.83
C ILE A 165 63.24 -33.46 15.56
N GLY A 166 62.14 -32.71 15.43
CA GLY A 166 61.25 -32.73 14.27
C GLY A 166 59.81 -32.44 14.66
N ASN A 167 58.98 -32.03 13.71
CA ASN A 167 57.57 -31.75 13.96
C ASN A 167 56.72 -33.01 13.77
N GLY A 168 55.63 -33.13 14.53
CA GLY A 168 54.67 -34.21 14.35
C GLY A 168 53.92 -34.09 13.02
N GLY A 169 53.57 -35.22 12.41
CA GLY A 169 52.81 -35.24 11.16
C GLY A 169 51.36 -34.80 11.36
N ALA A 170 50.73 -34.20 10.35
CA ALA A 170 49.32 -33.86 10.42
C ALA A 170 48.44 -35.13 10.38
N GLY A 171 47.28 -35.09 11.04
CA GLY A 171 46.27 -36.15 10.92
C GLY A 171 45.53 -36.08 9.59
N GLY A 172 45.18 -37.24 9.04
CA GLY A 172 44.40 -37.34 7.80
C GLY A 172 42.93 -36.99 8.00
N ALA A 173 42.26 -36.51 6.96
CA ALA A 173 40.81 -36.28 7.01
C ALA A 173 40.03 -37.60 7.15
N GLY A 174 38.95 -37.57 7.92
CA GLY A 174 38.01 -38.69 8.04
C GLY A 174 37.20 -38.90 6.77
N GLY A 175 36.92 -40.16 6.44
CA GLY A 175 35.94 -40.48 5.41
C GLY A 175 34.53 -40.10 5.87
N ALA A 176 33.56 -40.12 4.96
CA ALA A 176 32.21 -39.66 5.25
C ALA A 176 31.64 -40.16 6.59
N GLY A 177 31.22 -39.23 7.47
CA GLY A 177 30.70 -39.46 8.82
C GLY A 177 31.71 -39.96 9.85
N ALA A 178 32.98 -40.11 9.47
CA ALA A 178 34.04 -40.64 10.33
C ALA A 178 34.93 -39.53 10.89
N SER A 179 35.58 -39.80 12.02
CA SER A 179 36.47 -38.83 12.64
C SER A 179 37.74 -38.56 11.82
N GLY A 180 38.26 -37.34 11.92
CA GLY A 180 39.62 -37.03 11.47
C GLY A 180 40.67 -37.77 12.30
N GLY A 181 41.83 -37.99 11.70
CA GLY A 181 42.99 -38.56 12.36
C GLY A 181 43.61 -37.58 13.34
N ARG A 182 44.20 -38.07 14.43
CA ARG A 182 44.93 -37.21 15.37
C ARG A 182 46.24 -36.73 14.74
N GLY A 183 46.70 -35.52 15.09
CA GLY A 183 48.05 -35.08 14.76
C GLY A 183 49.10 -35.86 15.57
N GLY A 184 50.27 -36.06 14.98
CA GLY A 184 51.41 -36.71 15.64
C GLY A 184 52.13 -35.78 16.62
N ALA A 185 52.84 -36.35 17.58
CA ALA A 185 53.63 -35.58 18.54
C ALA A 185 54.90 -34.99 17.89
N GLY A 186 55.24 -33.77 18.30
CA GLY A 186 56.54 -33.15 18.02
C GLY A 186 57.68 -33.87 18.73
N GLY A 187 58.91 -33.62 18.29
CA GLY A 187 60.10 -34.32 18.73
C GLY A 187 60.39 -34.06 20.19
N TRP A 188 60.91 -35.06 20.92
CA TRP A 188 61.05 -34.99 22.38
C TRP A 188 61.78 -33.73 22.87
N LEU A 189 62.81 -33.26 22.17
CA LEU A 189 63.53 -32.04 22.53
C LEU A 189 62.99 -30.79 21.82
N PHE A 190 62.81 -30.88 20.49
CA PHE A 190 62.36 -29.77 19.66
C PHE A 190 61.36 -30.23 18.60
N GLY A 191 60.23 -29.55 18.53
CA GLY A 191 59.31 -29.62 17.41
C GLY A 191 57.86 -29.43 17.82
N ASP A 192 57.07 -28.86 16.92
CA ASP A 192 55.65 -28.63 17.14
C ASP A 192 54.85 -29.92 16.93
N GLY A 193 53.72 -30.04 17.61
CA GLY A 193 52.76 -31.11 17.37
C GLY A 193 52.04 -30.91 16.02
N GLY A 194 51.72 -32.01 15.35
CA GLY A 194 50.98 -31.99 14.10
C GLY A 194 49.53 -31.56 14.30
N ALA A 195 48.92 -30.94 13.30
CA ALA A 195 47.49 -30.61 13.34
C ALA A 195 46.63 -31.88 13.28
N GLY A 196 45.46 -31.87 13.92
CA GLY A 196 44.45 -32.90 13.76
C GLY A 196 43.74 -32.79 12.40
N GLY A 197 43.34 -33.93 11.85
CA GLY A 197 42.61 -34.01 10.58
C GLY A 197 41.15 -33.59 10.72
N ALA A 198 40.56 -33.11 9.63
CA ALA A 198 39.13 -32.77 9.60
C ALA A 198 38.24 -34.02 9.73
N GLY A 199 37.11 -33.89 10.40
CA GLY A 199 36.05 -34.90 10.41
C GLY A 199 35.34 -34.97 9.05
N GLY A 200 34.95 -36.17 8.63
CA GLY A 200 34.27 -36.36 7.36
C GLY A 200 32.82 -35.89 7.40
N ALA A 201 32.35 -35.25 6.33
CA ALA A 201 30.95 -34.87 6.20
C ALA A 201 30.04 -36.09 6.28
N GLY A 202 28.86 -35.95 6.91
CA GLY A 202 27.88 -37.03 6.96
C GLY A 202 27.45 -37.49 5.56
N THR A 203 26.88 -38.70 5.46
CA THR A 203 26.23 -39.18 4.22
C THR A 203 24.91 -39.89 4.51
N LEU A 204 24.01 -39.92 3.52
CA LEU A 204 22.75 -40.66 3.61
C LEU A 204 22.99 -42.14 3.26
N PHE A 205 22.57 -43.06 4.14
CA PHE A 205 22.62 -44.49 3.87
C PHE A 205 21.44 -45.23 4.49
N GLY A 206 20.79 -46.12 3.72
CA GLY A 206 19.66 -46.92 4.21
C GLY A 206 18.46 -46.10 4.70
N GLY A 207 18.30 -44.85 4.23
CA GLY A 207 17.27 -43.92 4.70
C GLY A 207 17.61 -43.20 6.01
N VAL A 208 18.76 -43.46 6.63
CA VAL A 208 19.24 -42.76 7.83
C VAL A 208 20.15 -41.60 7.44
N VAL A 209 19.86 -40.43 7.99
CA VAL A 209 20.58 -39.18 7.80
C VAL A 209 21.82 -39.20 8.71
N GLY A 210 23.03 -39.26 8.13
CA GLY A 210 24.28 -39.44 8.87
C GLY A 210 24.85 -38.12 9.44
N ALA A 211 25.29 -38.15 10.69
CA ALA A 211 25.98 -37.03 11.34
C ALA A 211 27.38 -36.79 10.74
N GLY A 212 27.87 -35.57 10.93
CA GLY A 212 29.26 -35.24 10.63
C GLY A 212 30.23 -35.96 11.58
N GLY A 213 31.39 -36.36 11.08
CA GLY A 213 32.45 -36.94 11.89
C GLY A 213 33.16 -35.89 12.73
N ALA A 214 33.70 -36.27 13.89
CA ALA A 214 34.45 -35.33 14.73
C ALA A 214 35.82 -34.97 14.11
N GLY A 215 36.33 -33.77 14.38
CA GLY A 215 37.70 -33.41 14.08
C GLY A 215 38.70 -34.21 14.92
N GLY A 216 39.88 -34.46 14.37
CA GLY A 216 40.99 -35.10 15.07
C GLY A 216 41.63 -34.14 16.06
N ALA A 217 42.09 -34.65 17.21
CA ALA A 217 42.86 -33.83 18.14
C ALA A 217 44.23 -33.43 17.54
N GLY A 218 44.73 -32.26 17.91
CA GLY A 218 46.10 -31.85 17.62
C GLY A 218 47.12 -32.66 18.42
N GLY A 219 48.30 -32.87 17.85
CA GLY A 219 49.41 -33.55 18.49
C GLY A 219 50.07 -32.67 19.57
N SER A 220 50.68 -33.28 20.57
CA SER A 220 51.47 -32.54 21.56
C SER A 220 52.77 -32.01 20.94
N GLY A 221 53.20 -30.82 21.34
CA GLY A 221 54.55 -30.31 21.07
C GLY A 221 55.62 -31.13 21.78
N GLY A 222 56.87 -30.91 21.39
CA GLY A 222 58.04 -31.53 21.99
C GLY A 222 58.14 -31.27 23.49
N TRP A 223 58.71 -32.20 24.26
CA TRP A 223 58.74 -32.10 25.73
C TRP A 223 59.44 -30.82 26.21
N LEU A 224 60.54 -30.39 25.58
CA LEU A 224 61.24 -29.16 25.95
C LEU A 224 60.71 -27.93 25.18
N PHE A 225 60.85 -27.91 23.86
CA PHE A 225 60.39 -26.80 23.00
C PHE A 225 59.46 -27.30 21.90
N GLY A 226 58.29 -26.69 21.78
CA GLY A 226 57.33 -27.02 20.75
C GLY A 226 55.91 -26.67 21.17
N ASN A 227 55.15 -26.08 20.26
CA ASN A 227 53.74 -25.77 20.46
C ASN A 227 52.88 -27.03 20.23
N GLY A 228 51.72 -27.07 20.87
CA GLY A 228 50.70 -28.05 20.53
C GLY A 228 50.12 -27.81 19.15
N GLY A 229 49.82 -28.88 18.43
CA GLY A 229 49.16 -28.81 17.13
C GLY A 229 47.70 -28.37 17.25
N ALA A 230 47.16 -27.78 16.21
CA ALA A 230 45.75 -27.39 16.19
C ALA A 230 44.81 -28.61 16.12
N GLY A 231 43.63 -28.54 16.73
CA GLY A 231 42.57 -29.51 16.53
C GLY A 231 41.93 -29.39 15.14
N GLY A 232 41.48 -30.50 14.58
CA GLY A 232 40.79 -30.55 13.29
C GLY A 232 39.33 -30.08 13.40
N VAL A 233 38.79 -29.56 12.32
CA VAL A 233 37.37 -29.16 12.27
C VAL A 233 36.44 -30.37 12.24
N GLY A 234 35.26 -30.26 12.84
CA GLY A 234 34.19 -31.25 12.72
C GLY A 234 33.57 -31.25 11.32
N GLY A 235 33.09 -32.40 10.88
CA GLY A 235 32.40 -32.58 9.61
C GLY A 235 30.98 -32.04 9.65
N THR A 236 30.44 -31.62 8.51
CA THR A 236 29.05 -31.15 8.41
C THR A 236 28.06 -32.32 8.50
N GLY A 237 26.91 -32.09 9.13
CA GLY A 237 25.78 -33.03 9.13
C GLY A 237 25.09 -33.09 7.76
N THR A 238 24.44 -34.21 7.46
CA THR A 238 23.66 -34.34 6.22
C THR A 238 22.34 -33.61 6.28
N ALA A 239 21.97 -32.95 5.18
CA ALA A 239 20.61 -32.45 5.02
C ALA A 239 19.62 -33.62 4.93
N GLY A 240 18.41 -33.42 5.47
CA GLY A 240 17.27 -34.27 5.21
C GLY A 240 16.93 -34.21 3.73
N VAL A 241 16.90 -35.37 3.07
CA VAL A 241 16.55 -35.49 1.64
C VAL A 241 15.31 -36.34 1.40
N ILE A 242 14.82 -37.01 2.45
CA ILE A 242 13.52 -37.67 2.45
C ILE A 242 12.51 -36.67 3.03
N PRO A 243 11.35 -36.44 2.41
CA PRO A 243 10.37 -35.47 2.90
C PRO A 243 10.04 -35.66 4.39
N GLY A 244 10.07 -34.56 5.14
CA GLY A 244 9.84 -34.55 6.59
C GLY A 244 10.95 -35.13 7.47
N THR A 245 12.06 -35.61 6.90
CA THR A 245 13.22 -36.02 7.72
C THR A 245 14.04 -34.83 8.18
N SER A 246 14.45 -34.88 9.45
CA SER A 246 15.35 -33.88 10.03
C SER A 246 16.77 -34.00 9.45
N GLY A 247 17.48 -32.88 9.41
CA GLY A 247 18.91 -32.87 9.14
C GLY A 247 19.71 -33.48 10.29
N ALA A 248 20.85 -34.06 9.98
CA ALA A 248 21.73 -34.65 10.98
C ALA A 248 22.64 -33.60 11.64
N ALA A 249 23.12 -33.89 12.83
CA ALA A 249 24.03 -33.01 13.55
C ALA A 249 25.41 -32.90 12.87
N GLY A 250 26.04 -31.75 13.04
CA GLY A 250 27.46 -31.58 12.73
C GLY A 250 28.36 -32.31 13.72
N GLY A 251 29.57 -32.64 13.29
CA GLY A 251 30.58 -33.28 14.13
C GLY A 251 31.26 -32.27 15.05
N ASN A 252 31.73 -32.72 16.21
CA ASN A 252 32.48 -31.84 17.12
C ASN A 252 33.87 -31.48 16.54
N GLY A 253 34.39 -30.32 16.90
CA GLY A 253 35.78 -29.97 16.65
C GLY A 253 36.74 -30.81 17.49
N GLY A 254 37.95 -30.99 16.99
CA GLY A 254 39.02 -31.67 17.72
C GLY A 254 39.69 -30.75 18.74
N ASP A 255 40.17 -31.31 19.84
CA ASP A 255 40.90 -30.56 20.85
C ASP A 255 42.27 -30.11 20.33
N GLY A 256 42.76 -28.97 20.83
CA GLY A 256 44.12 -28.53 20.59
C GLY A 256 45.14 -29.37 21.36
N GLY A 257 46.32 -29.56 20.78
CA GLY A 257 47.42 -30.31 21.39
C GLY A 257 48.05 -29.57 22.57
N TYR A 258 48.69 -30.34 23.46
CA TYR A 258 49.47 -29.77 24.56
C TYR A 258 50.76 -29.13 24.06
N GLY A 259 51.12 -27.96 24.61
CA GLY A 259 52.45 -27.38 24.42
C GLY A 259 53.51 -28.10 25.24
N GLY A 260 54.76 -28.02 24.77
CA GLY A 260 55.96 -28.42 25.51
C GLY A 260 56.24 -27.55 26.72
N LEU A 261 57.36 -27.81 27.42
CA LEU A 261 57.77 -27.03 28.59
C LEU A 261 57.82 -25.53 28.31
N PHE A 262 58.30 -25.14 27.12
CA PHE A 262 58.36 -23.76 26.62
C PHE A 262 57.48 -23.54 25.38
N GLY A 263 56.31 -24.20 25.33
CA GLY A 263 55.41 -24.17 24.18
C GLY A 263 54.01 -23.72 24.52
N ASN A 264 53.36 -23.09 23.55
CA ASN A 264 51.95 -22.74 23.65
C ASN A 264 51.07 -23.97 23.43
N GLY A 265 49.87 -23.95 24.01
CA GLY A 265 48.84 -24.92 23.67
C GLY A 265 48.29 -24.68 22.26
N GLY A 266 47.92 -25.75 21.56
CA GLY A 266 47.32 -25.66 20.23
C GLY A 266 45.89 -25.12 20.28
N ALA A 267 45.47 -24.39 19.26
CA ALA A 267 44.06 -24.00 19.12
C ALA A 267 43.18 -25.23 18.88
N ALA A 268 41.95 -25.22 19.36
CA ALA A 268 40.99 -26.27 19.04
C ALA A 268 40.34 -26.06 17.67
N GLY A 269 39.78 -27.14 17.12
CA GLY A 269 39.01 -27.11 15.89
C GLY A 269 37.56 -26.66 16.10
N GLN A 270 36.96 -26.14 15.04
CA GLN A 270 35.55 -25.73 15.05
C GLN A 270 34.63 -26.95 15.02
N GLY A 271 33.44 -26.83 15.61
CA GLY A 271 32.34 -27.74 15.35
C GLY A 271 31.86 -27.62 13.89
N GLY A 272 31.40 -28.73 13.31
CA GLY A 272 30.81 -28.77 11.98
C GLY A 272 29.35 -28.32 12.01
N ASP A 273 28.85 -27.82 10.88
CA ASP A 273 27.46 -27.34 10.79
C ASP A 273 26.45 -28.49 10.79
N GLY A 274 25.26 -28.25 11.33
CA GLY A 274 24.12 -29.15 11.23
C GLY A 274 23.49 -29.14 9.84
N GLY A 275 22.93 -30.26 9.42
CA GLY A 275 22.24 -30.37 8.14
C GLY A 275 20.86 -29.70 8.15
N ASN A 276 20.41 -29.18 7.01
CA ASN A 276 19.05 -28.63 6.89
C ASN A 276 17.99 -29.74 6.92
N GLY A 277 16.82 -29.48 7.48
CA GLY A 277 15.67 -30.36 7.40
C GLY A 277 15.04 -30.39 6.00
N ALA A 278 14.43 -31.52 5.64
CA ALA A 278 13.76 -31.68 4.35
C ALA A 278 12.46 -30.87 4.29
N ALA A 279 12.11 -30.33 3.13
CA ALA A 279 10.79 -29.75 2.93
C ALA A 279 9.67 -30.80 3.09
N GLY A 280 8.48 -30.34 3.52
CA GLY A 280 7.28 -31.14 3.58
C GLY A 280 6.78 -31.53 2.18
N THR A 281 5.98 -32.61 2.12
CA THR A 281 5.33 -33.06 0.89
C THR A 281 4.03 -33.77 1.17
N LEU A 282 3.23 -33.98 0.13
CA LEU A 282 2.12 -34.93 0.15
C LEU A 282 2.58 -36.26 -0.47
N SER A 283 2.49 -37.34 0.30
CA SER A 283 2.77 -38.70 -0.18
C SER A 283 1.78 -39.12 -1.28
N GLN A 284 2.21 -40.04 -2.15
CA GLN A 284 1.32 -40.68 -3.13
C GLN A 284 0.12 -41.39 -2.48
N ASN A 285 0.23 -41.78 -1.20
CA ASN A 285 -0.85 -42.38 -0.42
C ASN A 285 -1.71 -41.36 0.36
N GLY A 286 -1.54 -40.06 0.09
CA GLY A 286 -2.31 -38.98 0.75
C GLY A 286 -1.86 -38.61 2.17
N VAL A 287 -0.75 -39.18 2.65
CA VAL A 287 -0.15 -38.79 3.94
C VAL A 287 0.61 -37.47 3.79
N LEU A 288 0.24 -36.47 4.57
CA LEU A 288 0.89 -35.17 4.58
C LEU A 288 2.08 -35.19 5.55
N PHE A 289 3.28 -34.90 5.04
CA PHE A 289 4.49 -34.76 5.84
C PHE A 289 4.81 -33.28 6.05
N GLY A 290 5.10 -32.90 7.31
CA GLY A 290 5.65 -31.59 7.67
C GLY A 290 7.07 -31.40 7.17
N GLY A 291 7.59 -30.17 7.30
CA GLY A 291 9.02 -29.93 7.16
C GLY A 291 9.80 -30.63 8.27
N GLY A 292 10.95 -31.21 7.93
CA GLY A 292 11.86 -31.81 8.91
C GLY A 292 12.64 -30.74 9.67
N ASP A 293 13.10 -31.07 10.88
CA ASP A 293 13.88 -30.14 11.69
C ASP A 293 15.31 -29.99 11.16
N GLY A 294 15.95 -28.85 11.44
CA GLY A 294 17.37 -28.67 11.23
C GLY A 294 18.21 -29.46 12.23
N GLY A 295 19.36 -29.96 11.79
CA GLY A 295 20.33 -30.63 12.64
C GLY A 295 21.07 -29.64 13.54
N ALA A 296 21.47 -30.08 14.73
CA ALA A 296 22.29 -29.25 15.61
C ALA A 296 23.70 -29.05 15.04
N GLY A 297 24.28 -27.87 15.29
CA GLY A 297 25.70 -27.65 15.05
C GLY A 297 26.58 -28.42 16.04
N GLY A 298 27.76 -28.82 15.60
CA GLY A 298 28.75 -29.52 16.42
C GLY A 298 29.38 -28.61 17.48
N ILE A 299 29.87 -29.18 18.57
CA ILE A 299 30.55 -28.42 19.63
C ILE A 299 31.98 -28.13 19.19
N GLY A 300 32.50 -26.93 19.47
CA GLY A 300 33.91 -26.60 19.26
C GLY A 300 34.84 -27.35 20.21
N GLY A 301 36.06 -27.67 19.76
CA GLY A 301 37.03 -28.39 20.59
C GLY A 301 37.58 -27.57 21.76
N VAL A 302 38.20 -28.22 22.72
CA VAL A 302 38.90 -27.55 23.83
C VAL A 302 40.30 -27.12 23.42
N GLY A 303 40.68 -25.89 23.76
CA GLY A 303 42.03 -25.38 23.51
C GLY A 303 43.09 -26.16 24.29
N GLY A 304 44.23 -26.42 23.63
CA GLY A 304 45.35 -27.14 24.21
C GLY A 304 45.97 -26.39 25.39
N HIS A 305 46.52 -27.12 26.36
CA HIS A 305 47.16 -26.51 27.52
C HIS A 305 48.64 -26.24 27.24
N ALA A 306 49.19 -25.13 27.74
CA ALA A 306 50.63 -24.88 27.74
C ALA A 306 51.35 -25.67 28.85
N GLY A 307 52.67 -25.82 28.73
CA GLY A 307 53.53 -26.52 29.69
C GLY A 307 53.93 -25.67 30.89
N LEU A 308 55.23 -25.37 31.04
CA LEU A 308 55.75 -24.53 32.12
C LEU A 308 55.66 -23.04 31.77
N TRP A 309 55.96 -22.71 30.51
CA TRP A 309 55.85 -21.41 29.89
C TRP A 309 55.00 -21.51 28.64
N GLY A 310 54.20 -20.48 28.36
CA GLY A 310 53.43 -20.37 27.13
C GLY A 310 51.95 -20.12 27.41
N VAL A 311 51.25 -19.67 26.38
CA VAL A 311 49.81 -19.36 26.48
C VAL A 311 48.97 -20.60 26.18
N GLY A 312 47.81 -20.70 26.84
CA GLY A 312 46.83 -21.71 26.51
C GLY A 312 46.23 -21.48 25.12
N GLY A 313 45.91 -22.57 24.42
CA GLY A 313 45.27 -22.52 23.12
C GLY A 313 43.84 -22.02 23.21
N THR A 314 43.33 -21.40 22.14
CA THR A 314 41.94 -20.95 22.08
C THR A 314 40.99 -22.13 21.91
N GLY A 315 39.81 -22.05 22.53
CA GLY A 315 38.72 -22.99 22.29
C GLY A 315 38.12 -22.82 20.88
N GLY A 316 37.56 -23.90 20.36
CA GLY A 316 36.91 -23.92 19.06
C GLY A 316 35.54 -23.25 19.11
N GLN A 317 35.16 -22.57 18.05
CA GLN A 317 33.81 -22.15 17.75
C GLN A 317 32.87 -23.35 17.61
N GLY A 318 31.62 -23.19 18.03
CA GLY A 318 30.57 -24.14 17.66
C GLY A 318 30.29 -24.14 16.14
N GLY A 319 29.60 -25.16 15.66
CA GLY A 319 29.06 -25.22 14.30
C GLY A 319 27.67 -24.60 14.20
N VAL A 320 27.29 -24.11 13.02
CA VAL A 320 25.97 -23.49 12.81
C VAL A 320 24.86 -24.55 12.83
N GLY A 321 23.72 -24.24 13.43
CA GLY A 321 22.53 -25.11 13.36
C GLY A 321 21.89 -25.11 11.97
N GLY A 322 21.44 -26.27 11.51
CA GLY A 322 20.76 -26.40 10.21
C GLY A 322 19.39 -25.74 10.19
N HIS A 323 18.92 -25.29 9.03
CA HIS A 323 17.58 -24.71 8.89
C HIS A 323 16.48 -25.77 8.92
N GLY A 324 15.33 -25.46 9.51
CA GLY A 324 14.13 -26.28 9.40
C GLY A 324 13.54 -26.24 7.99
N GLY A 325 13.01 -27.37 7.53
CA GLY A 325 12.37 -27.48 6.23
C GLY A 325 11.04 -26.74 6.18
N SER A 326 10.72 -26.12 5.04
CA SER A 326 9.41 -25.51 4.84
C SER A 326 8.30 -26.56 4.81
N GLY A 327 7.11 -26.20 5.30
CA GLY A 327 5.89 -26.96 5.11
C GLY A 327 5.46 -27.05 3.65
N PHE A 328 4.58 -27.99 3.35
CA PHE A 328 3.97 -28.19 2.04
C PHE A 328 2.73 -27.30 1.89
N SER A 329 2.70 -26.47 0.87
CA SER A 329 1.52 -25.71 0.47
C SER A 329 0.60 -26.59 -0.37
N SER A 330 -0.61 -26.84 0.12
CA SER A 330 -1.56 -27.73 -0.56
C SER A 330 -2.23 -27.05 -1.76
N GLN A 331 -2.32 -27.77 -2.87
CA GLN A 331 -3.17 -27.40 -4.02
C GLN A 331 -4.42 -28.29 -4.11
N THR A 332 -4.54 -29.29 -3.24
CA THR A 332 -5.67 -30.20 -3.22
C THR A 332 -6.81 -29.58 -2.43
N VAL A 333 -7.97 -29.38 -3.06
CA VAL A 333 -9.14 -28.68 -2.51
C VAL A 333 -9.44 -29.11 -1.07
N GLY A 334 -9.51 -28.14 -0.17
CA GLY A 334 -9.88 -28.35 1.23
C GLY A 334 -8.82 -28.96 2.14
N LEU A 335 -7.64 -29.32 1.62
CA LEU A 335 -6.53 -29.78 2.47
C LEU A 335 -5.79 -28.61 3.10
N GLU A 336 -5.40 -28.81 4.36
CA GLU A 336 -4.54 -27.90 5.11
C GLU A 336 -3.10 -27.97 4.60
N GLY A 337 -2.34 -26.90 4.85
CA GLY A 337 -0.89 -26.95 4.68
C GLY A 337 -0.22 -27.85 5.71
N SER A 338 1.06 -28.17 5.53
CA SER A 338 1.85 -28.85 6.58
C SER A 338 2.76 -27.89 7.35
N ALA A 339 3.06 -28.21 8.60
CA ALA A 339 3.90 -27.35 9.45
C ALA A 339 5.33 -27.25 8.92
N GLY A 340 5.98 -26.12 9.18
CA GLY A 340 7.43 -25.98 8.99
C GLY A 340 8.21 -26.67 10.10
N GLY A 341 9.40 -27.18 9.77
CA GLY A 341 10.31 -27.81 10.73
C GLY A 341 11.02 -26.77 11.60
N ALA A 342 11.43 -27.16 12.81
CA ALA A 342 12.20 -26.29 13.68
C ALA A 342 13.64 -26.11 13.17
N GLY A 343 14.25 -24.96 13.47
CA GLY A 343 15.67 -24.74 13.24
C GLY A 343 16.53 -25.52 14.23
N GLY A 344 17.67 -26.02 13.77
CA GLY A 344 18.65 -26.70 14.60
C GLY A 344 19.36 -25.74 15.56
N THR A 345 19.73 -26.23 16.74
CA THR A 345 20.49 -25.43 17.71
C THR A 345 21.90 -25.14 17.21
N GLY A 346 22.42 -23.94 17.51
CA GLY A 346 23.82 -23.64 17.30
C GLY A 346 24.72 -24.45 18.22
N GLY A 347 25.89 -24.83 17.74
CA GLY A 347 26.89 -25.56 18.52
C GLY A 347 27.51 -24.69 19.61
N ASN A 348 27.83 -25.29 20.75
CA ASN A 348 28.55 -24.58 21.82
C ASN A 348 30.01 -24.35 21.42
N GLY A 349 30.58 -23.23 21.86
CA GLY A 349 32.01 -23.01 21.80
C GLY A 349 32.75 -23.87 22.84
N GLY A 350 33.95 -24.29 22.49
CA GLY A 350 34.83 -25.05 23.37
C GLY A 350 35.61 -24.16 24.33
N ALA A 351 36.04 -24.73 25.45
CA ALA A 351 36.81 -24.00 26.45
C ALA A 351 38.21 -23.64 25.96
N GLY A 352 38.76 -22.52 26.42
CA GLY A 352 40.17 -22.18 26.25
C GLY A 352 41.08 -23.05 27.11
N GLY A 353 42.29 -23.28 26.64
CA GLY A 353 43.31 -24.06 27.34
C GLY A 353 43.95 -23.29 28.48
N THR A 354 44.51 -23.99 29.48
CA THR A 354 45.23 -23.32 30.57
C THR A 354 46.58 -22.78 30.10
N GLY A 355 46.97 -21.62 30.61
CA GLY A 355 48.31 -21.08 30.47
C GLY A 355 49.38 -21.91 31.20
N GLY A 356 50.64 -21.59 30.95
CA GLY A 356 51.79 -22.28 31.52
C GLY A 356 51.80 -22.25 33.05
N LEU A 357 52.37 -23.29 33.66
CA LEU A 357 52.49 -23.43 35.13
C LEU A 357 53.14 -22.23 35.81
N LEU A 358 54.22 -21.69 35.24
CA LEU A 358 54.94 -20.54 35.79
C LEU A 358 54.49 -19.25 35.14
N PHE A 359 54.55 -19.16 33.81
CA PHE A 359 54.18 -17.97 33.06
C PHE A 359 53.32 -18.33 31.85
N GLY A 360 52.16 -17.71 31.75
CA GLY A 360 51.31 -17.89 30.60
C GLY A 360 49.86 -17.52 30.86
N ASP A 361 49.28 -16.86 29.88
CA ASP A 361 47.87 -16.52 29.89
C ASP A 361 47.02 -17.75 29.53
N GLY A 362 45.81 -17.82 30.08
CA GLY A 362 44.81 -18.77 29.62
C GLY A 362 44.30 -18.43 28.23
N GLY A 363 43.99 -19.45 27.44
CA GLY A 363 43.43 -19.27 26.10
C GLY A 363 41.98 -18.75 26.16
N ALA A 364 41.55 -18.01 25.15
CA ALA A 364 40.15 -17.59 25.05
C ALA A 364 39.23 -18.79 24.82
N GLY A 365 38.01 -18.74 25.36
CA GLY A 365 36.95 -19.67 25.01
C GLY A 365 36.43 -19.40 23.59
N GLY A 366 36.01 -20.45 22.89
CA GLY A 366 35.35 -20.31 21.61
C GLY A 366 33.95 -19.73 21.76
N SER A 367 33.50 -18.92 20.82
CA SER A 367 32.10 -18.50 20.73
C SER A 367 31.16 -19.65 20.36
N GLY A 368 29.94 -19.57 20.88
CA GLY A 368 28.83 -20.39 20.40
C GLY A 368 28.40 -19.94 19.01
N ALA A 369 27.86 -20.87 18.23
CA ALA A 369 27.46 -20.59 16.86
C ALA A 369 25.98 -20.21 16.74
N ALA A 370 25.65 -19.59 15.61
CA ALA A 370 24.29 -19.27 15.26
C ALA A 370 23.43 -20.54 15.13
N ALA A 371 22.17 -20.43 15.52
CA ALA A 371 21.21 -21.48 15.27
C ALA A 371 20.57 -21.36 13.89
N GLY A 372 19.97 -22.45 13.42
CA GLY A 372 19.20 -22.46 12.19
C GLY A 372 17.84 -21.79 12.35
N ALA A 373 17.36 -21.21 11.26
CA ALA A 373 16.00 -20.67 11.19
C ALA A 373 14.95 -21.80 11.12
N GLY A 374 13.76 -21.55 11.67
CA GLY A 374 12.59 -22.40 11.47
C GLY A 374 12.03 -22.28 10.05
N GLY A 375 11.46 -23.37 9.53
CA GLY A 375 10.83 -23.39 8.21
C GLY A 375 9.45 -22.71 8.21
N ASN A 376 9.06 -22.10 7.10
CA ASN A 376 7.71 -21.52 6.99
C ASN A 376 6.63 -22.61 6.96
N GLY A 377 5.45 -22.33 7.52
CA GLY A 377 4.28 -23.19 7.39
C GLY A 377 3.74 -23.19 5.96
N GLY A 378 3.18 -24.32 5.53
CA GLY A 378 2.56 -24.45 4.22
C GLY A 378 1.20 -23.73 4.14
N ASN A 379 0.88 -23.18 2.98
CA ASN A 379 -0.43 -22.58 2.74
C ASN A 379 -1.51 -23.65 2.60
N GLY A 380 -2.72 -23.35 3.08
CA GLY A 380 -3.88 -24.18 2.84
C GLY A 380 -4.43 -24.00 1.41
N ALA A 381 -5.11 -25.03 0.92
CA ALA A 381 -5.70 -25.03 -0.42
C ALA A 381 -7.03 -24.29 -0.48
N VAL A 382 -7.42 -23.91 -1.70
CA VAL A 382 -8.76 -23.34 -1.99
C VAL A 382 -9.87 -24.28 -1.49
N ASN A 383 -10.87 -23.70 -0.84
CA ASN A 383 -12.08 -24.36 -0.36
C ASN A 383 -13.22 -24.18 -1.38
N ILE A 384 -13.90 -25.26 -1.75
CA ILE A 384 -15.11 -25.24 -2.62
C ILE A 384 -16.30 -25.94 -1.91
N GLY A 385 -16.17 -26.19 -0.60
CA GLY A 385 -17.11 -26.95 0.24
C GLY A 385 -16.82 -26.80 1.74
N SER A 386 -17.17 -27.76 2.58
CA SER A 386 -16.98 -27.70 4.05
C SER A 386 -15.54 -28.00 4.54
N GLY A 387 -14.54 -27.87 3.67
CA GLY A 387 -13.12 -28.06 4.02
C GLY A 387 -12.57 -26.87 4.83
N SER A 388 -11.49 -27.08 5.57
CA SER A 388 -10.85 -26.04 6.37
C SER A 388 -9.85 -25.22 5.54
N GLY A 389 -9.08 -25.83 4.64
CA GLY A 389 -8.09 -25.11 3.81
C GLY A 389 -7.15 -24.23 4.64
N ALA A 390 -6.86 -24.62 5.88
CA ALA A 390 -6.11 -23.79 6.82
C ALA A 390 -4.61 -23.78 6.47
N GLY A 391 -3.98 -22.63 6.70
CA GLY A 391 -2.53 -22.51 6.70
C GLY A 391 -1.93 -23.17 7.94
N ALA A 392 -0.72 -23.72 7.79
CA ALA A 392 -0.05 -24.43 8.87
C ALA A 392 0.90 -23.55 9.68
N ALA A 393 1.27 -24.02 10.86
CA ALA A 393 2.21 -23.31 11.72
C ALA A 393 3.61 -23.21 11.11
N GLY A 394 4.27 -22.07 11.33
CA GLY A 394 5.69 -21.91 11.09
C GLY A 394 6.53 -22.66 12.13
N GLY A 395 7.70 -23.13 11.72
CA GLY A 395 8.65 -23.82 12.56
C GLY A 395 9.33 -22.88 13.55
N HIS A 396 9.69 -23.40 14.71
CA HIS A 396 10.41 -22.64 15.73
C HIS A 396 11.84 -22.31 15.29
N GLY A 397 12.36 -21.17 15.73
CA GLY A 397 13.78 -20.87 15.60
C GLY A 397 14.65 -21.83 16.41
N GLY A 398 15.90 -22.04 16.01
CA GLY A 398 16.88 -22.76 16.83
C GLY A 398 17.45 -21.89 17.94
N ALA A 399 17.79 -22.48 19.09
CA ALA A 399 18.52 -21.77 20.15
C ALA A 399 20.00 -21.57 19.78
N GLY A 400 20.55 -20.39 20.06
CA GLY A 400 21.95 -20.10 19.81
C GLY A 400 22.90 -20.89 20.71
N GLY A 401 24.10 -21.20 20.22
CA GLY A 401 25.09 -21.95 20.99
C GLY A 401 25.68 -21.16 22.15
N ILE A 402 26.04 -21.82 23.24
CA ILE A 402 26.68 -21.17 24.40
C ILE A 402 28.17 -20.95 24.11
N GLY A 403 28.71 -19.80 24.51
CA GLY A 403 30.16 -19.54 24.47
C GLY A 403 30.95 -20.39 25.46
N GLY A 404 32.13 -20.85 25.05
CA GLY A 404 33.05 -21.63 25.87
C GLY A 404 33.72 -20.78 26.95
N ALA A 405 34.09 -21.42 28.06
CA ALA A 405 34.81 -20.75 29.13
C ALA A 405 36.24 -20.36 28.70
N GLY A 406 36.73 -19.23 29.19
CA GLY A 406 38.14 -18.87 29.08
C GLY A 406 39.02 -19.79 29.93
N GLY A 407 40.22 -20.05 29.43
CA GLY A 407 41.22 -20.85 30.12
C GLY A 407 41.81 -20.13 31.33
N ASN A 408 42.23 -20.89 32.33
CA ASN A 408 42.88 -20.33 33.52
C ASN A 408 44.37 -20.09 33.28
N ALA A 409 44.89 -18.98 33.79
CA ALA A 409 46.32 -18.85 34.07
C ALA A 409 46.68 -19.64 35.34
N ARG A 410 47.98 -19.92 35.54
CA ARG A 410 48.45 -20.71 36.70
C ARG A 410 49.20 -19.86 37.72
N LEU A 411 50.53 -19.73 37.67
CA LEU A 411 51.25 -18.93 38.69
C LEU A 411 51.27 -17.43 38.34
N TRP A 412 51.71 -17.11 37.12
CA TRP A 412 51.72 -15.77 36.54
C TRP A 412 51.02 -15.77 35.19
N GLY A 413 50.11 -14.83 34.98
CA GLY A 413 49.42 -14.67 33.69
C GLY A 413 47.95 -14.30 33.86
N MET A 414 47.35 -13.84 32.79
CA MET A 414 45.95 -13.42 32.74
C MET A 414 45.03 -14.60 32.41
N GLY A 415 43.84 -14.62 32.98
CA GLY A 415 42.80 -15.55 32.58
C GLY A 415 42.31 -15.24 31.17
N GLY A 416 41.97 -16.27 30.40
CA GLY A 416 41.42 -16.12 29.06
C GLY A 416 40.01 -15.55 29.07
N ALA A 417 39.63 -14.80 28.05
CA ALA A 417 38.25 -14.33 27.92
C ALA A 417 37.28 -15.49 27.64
N GLY A 418 36.06 -15.41 28.17
CA GLY A 418 34.96 -16.29 27.80
C GLY A 418 34.47 -16.00 26.38
N GLY A 419 34.04 -17.05 25.67
CA GLY A 419 33.49 -16.92 24.33
C GLY A 419 32.12 -16.26 24.32
N ALA A 420 31.79 -15.52 23.27
CA ALA A 420 30.45 -14.98 23.09
C ALA A 420 29.43 -16.11 22.83
N GLY A 421 28.17 -15.90 23.20
CA GLY A 421 27.07 -16.76 22.76
C GLY A 421 26.78 -16.59 21.28
N GLY A 422 26.13 -17.59 20.69
CA GLY A 422 25.65 -17.56 19.30
C GLY A 422 24.24 -17.01 19.19
N THR A 423 23.93 -16.37 18.07
CA THR A 423 22.59 -15.81 17.84
C THR A 423 21.54 -16.90 17.65
N ALA A 424 20.33 -16.68 18.17
CA ALA A 424 19.22 -17.56 17.88
C ALA A 424 18.78 -17.48 16.41
N GLY A 425 18.21 -18.57 15.89
CA GLY A 425 17.67 -18.61 14.53
C GLY A 425 16.26 -18.02 14.49
N SER A 426 15.92 -17.27 13.45
CA SER A 426 14.57 -16.71 13.27
C SER A 426 13.53 -17.81 13.18
N ALA A 427 12.34 -17.58 13.71
CA ALA A 427 11.24 -18.50 13.49
C ALA A 427 10.65 -18.38 12.08
N GLY A 428 9.98 -19.44 11.64
CA GLY A 428 9.27 -19.47 10.37
C GLY A 428 7.89 -18.80 10.49
N ASN A 429 7.43 -18.22 9.38
CA ASN A 429 6.09 -17.61 9.31
C ASN A 429 5.02 -18.69 9.19
N GLY A 430 3.80 -18.41 9.67
CA GLY A 430 2.64 -19.25 9.44
C GLY A 430 2.19 -19.21 7.98
N GLY A 431 1.67 -20.33 7.48
CA GLY A 431 1.13 -20.41 6.12
C GLY A 431 -0.18 -19.65 5.97
N GLY A 432 -0.47 -19.14 4.78
CA GLY A 432 -1.75 -18.49 4.48
C GLY A 432 -2.91 -19.49 4.43
N GLY A 433 -4.10 -19.06 4.85
CA GLY A 433 -5.33 -19.81 4.64
C GLY A 433 -5.78 -19.74 3.19
N GLY A 434 -6.37 -20.82 2.69
CA GLY A 434 -6.86 -20.92 1.32
C GLY A 434 -8.19 -20.18 1.11
N ASP A 435 -8.39 -19.63 -0.09
CA ASP A 435 -9.60 -18.88 -0.44
C ASP A 435 -10.85 -19.78 -0.47
N GLY A 436 -12.00 -19.24 -0.08
CA GLY A 436 -13.30 -19.90 -0.19
C GLY A 436 -14.02 -19.51 -1.47
N LEU A 437 -14.33 -20.47 -2.34
CA LEU A 437 -15.07 -20.25 -3.59
C LEU A 437 -16.46 -20.90 -3.53
N LEU A 438 -17.39 -20.38 -4.33
CA LEU A 438 -18.77 -20.87 -4.41
C LEU A 438 -19.52 -20.82 -3.06
N GLY A 439 -19.26 -19.78 -2.26
CA GLY A 439 -19.92 -19.59 -0.97
C GLY A 439 -19.39 -20.50 0.14
N ALA A 440 -18.24 -21.15 -0.07
CA ALA A 440 -17.49 -21.84 0.97
C ALA A 440 -16.76 -20.84 1.88
N ASN A 441 -16.51 -21.25 3.12
CA ASN A 441 -15.68 -20.47 4.04
C ASN A 441 -14.22 -20.54 3.60
N ALA A 442 -13.50 -19.44 3.75
CA ALA A 442 -12.07 -19.41 3.55
C ALA A 442 -11.32 -19.94 4.78
N GLY A 443 -10.12 -20.48 4.55
CA GLY A 443 -9.29 -21.05 5.61
C GLY A 443 -8.62 -20.01 6.48
N SER A 444 -8.38 -20.36 7.74
CA SER A 444 -7.59 -19.52 8.66
C SER A 444 -6.11 -19.56 8.29
N GLY A 445 -5.41 -18.47 8.57
CA GLY A 445 -3.95 -18.45 8.53
C GLY A 445 -3.32 -19.27 9.67
N GLY A 446 -2.15 -19.83 9.41
CA GLY A 446 -1.38 -20.59 10.39
C GLY A 446 -0.66 -19.69 11.38
N THR A 447 -0.35 -20.19 12.57
CA THR A 447 0.42 -19.42 13.57
C THR A 447 1.88 -19.28 13.17
N GLY A 448 2.49 -18.14 13.42
CA GLY A 448 3.93 -17.99 13.29
C GLY A 448 4.68 -18.83 14.33
N GLY A 449 5.88 -19.27 13.99
CA GLY A 449 6.73 -20.02 14.91
C GLY A 449 7.27 -19.16 16.03
N ASN A 450 7.49 -19.73 17.21
CA ASN A 450 8.21 -19.02 18.28
C ASN A 450 9.69 -18.85 17.92
N GLY A 451 10.18 -17.63 18.10
CA GLY A 451 11.60 -17.32 18.15
C GLY A 451 12.27 -18.02 19.33
N ALA A 452 13.58 -18.08 19.28
CA ALA A 452 14.40 -18.83 20.21
C ALA A 452 15.38 -17.94 20.96
N ASN A 453 15.88 -18.48 22.07
CA ASN A 453 16.74 -17.73 22.96
C ASN A 453 18.16 -17.64 22.41
N GLY A 454 18.77 -16.47 22.57
CA GLY A 454 20.18 -16.28 22.25
C GLY A 454 21.06 -17.16 23.13
N GLY A 455 22.21 -17.57 22.59
CA GLY A 455 23.21 -18.33 23.32
C GLY A 455 23.81 -17.52 24.47
N GLY A 456 24.06 -18.19 25.59
CA GLY A 456 24.74 -17.56 26.72
C GLY A 456 26.22 -17.31 26.46
N GLY A 457 26.80 -16.33 27.15
CA GLY A 457 28.24 -16.08 27.12
C GLY A 457 29.01 -17.04 28.03
N GLY A 458 30.25 -17.35 27.65
CA GLY A 458 31.15 -18.19 28.44
C GLY A 458 31.76 -17.46 29.62
N GLN A 459 32.11 -18.19 30.67
CA GLN A 459 32.78 -17.61 31.85
C GLN A 459 34.20 -17.14 31.51
N GLY A 460 34.64 -16.04 32.10
CA GLY A 460 36.05 -15.62 32.04
C GLY A 460 36.96 -16.56 32.85
N GLY A 461 38.17 -16.80 32.37
CA GLY A 461 39.17 -17.60 33.05
C GLY A 461 39.79 -16.89 34.25
N THR A 462 40.30 -17.65 35.22
CA THR A 462 40.97 -17.08 36.39
C THR A 462 42.40 -16.61 36.08
N GLY A 463 42.81 -15.50 36.69
CA GLY A 463 44.19 -14.99 36.67
C GLY A 463 45.14 -15.84 37.54
N GLY A 464 46.44 -15.70 37.30
CA GLY A 464 47.46 -16.51 37.97
C GLY A 464 47.54 -16.28 39.48
N TRP A 465 47.82 -17.33 40.25
CA TRP A 465 47.84 -17.35 41.71
C TRP A 465 48.67 -16.22 42.34
N MET A 466 49.87 -15.91 41.81
CA MET A 466 50.68 -14.79 42.30
C MET A 466 50.22 -13.46 41.70
N TYR A 467 50.12 -13.42 40.37
CA TYR A 467 49.81 -12.22 39.61
C TYR A 467 49.03 -12.56 38.35
N GLY A 468 47.92 -11.86 38.13
CA GLY A 468 47.17 -11.99 36.89
C GLY A 468 45.81 -11.35 36.96
N THR A 469 45.32 -10.78 35.87
CA THR A 469 43.93 -10.33 35.81
C THR A 469 43.02 -11.49 35.44
N GLY A 470 41.78 -11.46 35.94
CA GLY A 470 40.75 -12.38 35.46
C GLY A 470 40.33 -12.06 34.03
N GLY A 471 39.97 -13.07 33.27
CA GLY A 471 39.46 -12.90 31.91
C GLY A 471 38.05 -12.31 31.91
N ALA A 472 37.72 -11.55 30.87
CA ALA A 472 36.36 -11.03 30.71
C ALA A 472 35.35 -12.16 30.46
N GLY A 473 34.14 -12.02 30.98
CA GLY A 473 33.02 -12.88 30.66
C GLY A 473 32.53 -12.64 29.23
N GLY A 474 32.10 -13.70 28.57
CA GLY A 474 31.56 -13.67 27.22
C GLY A 474 30.22 -12.95 27.16
N HIS A 475 29.97 -12.27 26.05
CA HIS A 475 28.69 -11.62 25.79
C HIS A 475 27.59 -12.64 25.52
N GLY A 476 26.39 -12.39 26.05
CA GLY A 476 25.20 -13.11 25.65
C GLY A 476 24.71 -12.63 24.28
N ALA A 477 24.18 -13.54 23.47
CA ALA A 477 23.69 -13.20 22.15
C ALA A 477 22.22 -12.79 22.16
N ASN A 478 21.77 -12.14 21.08
CA ASN A 478 20.38 -11.75 20.94
C ASN A 478 19.47 -12.98 20.73
N GLY A 479 18.27 -12.91 21.30
CA GLY A 479 17.17 -13.79 20.92
C GLY A 479 16.70 -13.50 19.49
N SER A 480 15.84 -14.35 18.95
CA SER A 480 15.33 -14.20 17.59
C SER A 480 13.85 -13.84 17.54
N ALA A 481 13.45 -13.15 16.47
CA ALA A 481 12.07 -12.75 16.28
C ALA A 481 11.15 -13.96 16.16
N GLY A 482 9.93 -13.82 16.71
CA GLY A 482 8.84 -14.73 16.41
C GLY A 482 8.39 -14.56 14.95
N GLY A 483 7.89 -15.64 14.36
CA GLY A 483 7.39 -15.64 12.99
C GLY A 483 6.05 -14.93 12.92
N ASP A 484 5.76 -14.32 11.78
CA ASP A 484 4.46 -13.70 11.55
C ASP A 484 3.37 -14.78 11.38
N GLY A 485 2.16 -14.48 11.83
CA GLY A 485 0.99 -15.30 11.53
C GLY A 485 0.61 -15.20 10.05
N GLY A 486 0.14 -16.30 9.48
CA GLY A 486 -0.33 -16.33 8.10
C GLY A 486 -1.62 -15.52 7.92
N ASN A 487 -1.82 -14.96 6.73
CA ASN A 487 -3.08 -14.28 6.40
C ASN A 487 -4.24 -15.28 6.28
N GLY A 488 -5.45 -14.88 6.67
CA GLY A 488 -6.66 -15.63 6.38
C GLY A 488 -7.02 -15.54 4.89
N GLY A 489 -7.63 -16.60 4.35
CA GLY A 489 -8.11 -16.61 2.96
C GLY A 489 -9.35 -15.72 2.77
N GLN A 490 -9.67 -15.41 1.51
CA GLN A 490 -10.82 -14.59 1.13
C GLN A 490 -11.99 -15.45 0.66
N ALA A 491 -13.23 -15.11 1.04
CA ALA A 491 -14.42 -15.82 0.61
C ALA A 491 -15.14 -15.10 -0.55
N PHE A 492 -15.51 -15.88 -1.57
CA PHE A 492 -16.17 -15.40 -2.79
C PHE A 492 -17.61 -15.94 -2.90
N PRO A 493 -18.56 -15.13 -3.42
CA PRO A 493 -19.96 -15.50 -3.56
C PRO A 493 -20.19 -16.72 -4.47
N ASN A 494 -21.26 -17.47 -4.20
CA ASN A 494 -21.79 -18.46 -5.12
C ASN A 494 -22.75 -17.84 -6.16
N ILE A 495 -23.23 -18.65 -7.11
CA ILE A 495 -24.16 -18.21 -8.16
C ILE A 495 -25.52 -17.71 -7.63
N THR A 496 -25.87 -18.05 -6.38
CA THR A 496 -27.07 -17.59 -5.66
C THR A 496 -26.78 -16.36 -4.79
N GLY A 497 -25.55 -15.82 -4.81
CA GLY A 497 -25.13 -14.66 -4.01
C GLY A 497 -24.78 -14.95 -2.55
N LYS A 498 -24.78 -16.22 -2.10
CA LYS A 498 -24.34 -16.59 -0.75
C LYS A 498 -22.81 -16.51 -0.68
N ILE A 499 -22.27 -15.72 0.24
CA ILE A 499 -20.83 -15.58 0.52
C ILE A 499 -20.50 -16.39 1.78
N GLY A 500 -19.37 -17.11 1.77
CA GLY A 500 -18.84 -17.77 2.97
C GLY A 500 -18.16 -16.77 3.90
N SER A 501 -17.71 -17.19 5.08
CA SER A 501 -16.89 -16.31 5.93
C SER A 501 -15.45 -16.27 5.44
N ASP A 502 -14.83 -15.09 5.44
CA ASP A 502 -13.39 -14.95 5.27
C ASP A 502 -12.63 -15.66 6.42
N GLY A 503 -11.38 -16.01 6.15
CA GLY A 503 -10.49 -16.62 7.12
C GLY A 503 -10.00 -15.62 8.16
N ILE A 504 -9.88 -16.08 9.41
CA ILE A 504 -9.12 -15.33 10.42
C ILE A 504 -7.63 -15.42 10.12
N GLY A 505 -6.88 -14.34 10.35
CA GLY A 505 -5.42 -14.39 10.34
C GLY A 505 -4.88 -15.28 11.48
N GLY A 506 -3.69 -15.82 11.30
CA GLY A 506 -2.99 -16.59 12.33
C GLY A 506 -2.32 -15.70 13.38
N HIS A 507 -2.09 -16.24 14.58
CA HIS A 507 -1.35 -15.52 15.62
C HIS A 507 0.15 -15.41 15.27
N GLY A 508 0.78 -14.30 15.61
CA GLY A 508 2.24 -14.17 15.55
C GLY A 508 2.91 -14.99 16.65
N GLY A 509 4.08 -15.57 16.36
CA GLY A 509 4.85 -16.34 17.32
C GLY A 509 5.58 -15.47 18.35
N SER A 510 5.89 -16.01 19.53
CA SER A 510 6.62 -15.26 20.55
C SER A 510 8.07 -14.99 20.14
N GLY A 511 8.63 -13.83 20.47
CA GLY A 511 10.06 -13.54 20.33
C GLY A 511 10.90 -14.24 21.40
N GLY A 512 12.13 -14.59 21.07
CA GLY A 512 13.06 -15.22 21.99
C GLY A 512 13.76 -14.22 22.93
N SER A 513 14.12 -14.68 24.13
CA SER A 513 14.88 -13.86 25.07
C SER A 513 16.35 -13.75 24.66
N GLY A 514 17.02 -12.71 25.14
CA GLY A 514 18.49 -12.65 25.04
C GLY A 514 19.16 -13.80 25.79
N GLY A 515 20.40 -14.11 25.42
CA GLY A 515 21.28 -15.02 26.15
C GLY A 515 21.89 -14.35 27.37
N VAL A 516 21.96 -15.07 28.48
CA VAL A 516 22.64 -14.59 29.70
C VAL A 516 24.14 -14.56 29.45
N SER A 517 24.80 -13.45 29.75
CA SER A 517 26.25 -13.34 29.62
C SER A 517 27.02 -14.16 30.66
N GLY A 518 28.30 -14.40 30.36
CA GLY A 518 29.24 -14.99 31.31
C GLY A 518 29.74 -13.97 32.33
N ASN A 519 30.09 -14.45 33.51
CA ASN A 519 30.74 -13.67 34.55
C ASN A 519 32.22 -13.49 34.21
N GLY A 520 32.81 -12.42 34.72
CA GLY A 520 34.25 -12.21 34.68
C GLY A 520 34.97 -13.21 35.57
N GLY A 521 36.14 -13.65 35.13
CA GLY A 521 37.00 -14.53 35.90
C GLY A 521 37.60 -13.81 37.11
N ALA A 522 37.93 -14.56 38.16
CA ALA A 522 38.64 -14.00 39.30
C ALA A 522 40.05 -13.53 38.88
N GLY A 523 40.50 -12.43 39.48
CA GLY A 523 41.90 -12.02 39.45
C GLY A 523 42.80 -13.03 40.14
N GLY A 524 44.10 -12.78 40.04
CA GLY A 524 45.12 -13.62 40.63
C GLY A 524 44.95 -13.75 42.14
N SER A 525 45.15 -14.95 42.66
CA SER A 525 44.77 -15.27 44.05
C SER A 525 45.42 -14.34 45.09
N LEU A 526 46.65 -13.87 44.84
CA LEU A 526 47.36 -12.87 45.66
C LEU A 526 47.25 -11.45 45.10
N ILE A 527 47.68 -11.23 43.85
CA ILE A 527 47.66 -9.93 43.19
C ILE A 527 46.93 -10.03 41.85
N GLY A 528 45.98 -9.13 41.59
CA GLY A 528 45.38 -8.99 40.27
C GLY A 528 43.92 -8.56 40.30
N THR A 529 43.47 -7.90 39.24
CA THR A 529 42.10 -7.41 39.15
C THR A 529 41.16 -8.50 38.65
N GLY A 530 39.90 -8.48 39.10
CA GLY A 530 38.85 -9.32 38.53
C GLY A 530 38.55 -8.94 37.08
N GLY A 531 38.12 -9.92 36.28
CA GLY A 531 37.66 -9.70 34.92
C GLY A 531 36.29 -9.03 34.88
N ALA A 532 36.00 -8.27 33.82
CA ALA A 532 34.68 -7.70 33.62
C ALA A 532 33.64 -8.79 33.30
N GLY A 533 32.40 -8.64 33.76
CA GLY A 533 31.28 -9.46 33.33
C GLY A 533 30.83 -9.12 31.91
N GLY A 534 30.31 -10.12 31.19
CA GLY A 534 29.83 -9.92 29.82
C GLY A 534 28.51 -9.15 29.77
N HIS A 535 28.24 -8.46 28.66
CA HIS A 535 26.93 -7.86 28.37
C HIS A 535 25.86 -8.92 28.06
N GLY A 536 24.67 -8.78 28.65
CA GLY A 536 23.52 -9.64 28.37
C GLY A 536 22.95 -9.39 26.98
N GLY A 537 22.43 -10.44 26.34
CA GLY A 537 21.82 -10.36 25.02
C GLY A 537 20.49 -9.62 24.99
N ALA A 538 20.15 -9.01 23.86
CA ALA A 538 18.85 -8.38 23.66
C ALA A 538 17.75 -9.43 23.46
N GLY A 539 16.57 -9.17 24.02
CA GLY A 539 15.36 -9.88 23.67
C GLY A 539 14.82 -9.44 22.32
N ALA A 540 14.14 -10.34 21.62
CA ALA A 540 13.60 -10.07 20.29
C ALA A 540 12.09 -9.85 20.30
N ASN A 541 11.58 -9.24 19.23
CA ASN A 541 10.17 -8.96 19.08
C ASN A 541 9.36 -10.23 18.80
N GLY A 542 8.13 -10.28 19.32
CA GLY A 542 7.13 -11.22 18.83
C GLY A 542 6.76 -10.92 17.38
N GLY A 543 6.35 -11.96 16.65
CA GLY A 543 5.83 -11.84 15.30
C GLY A 543 4.48 -11.13 15.28
N THR A 544 4.14 -10.55 14.15
CA THR A 544 2.86 -9.88 13.93
C THR A 544 1.75 -10.89 13.69
N GLY A 545 0.52 -10.60 14.13
CA GLY A 545 -0.65 -11.39 13.76
C GLY A 545 -0.97 -11.21 12.27
N GLY A 546 -1.38 -12.28 11.60
CA GLY A 546 -1.80 -12.25 10.20
C GLY A 546 -3.09 -11.46 9.98
N THR A 547 -3.28 -10.96 8.76
CA THR A 547 -4.47 -10.17 8.39
C THR A 547 -5.65 -11.05 7.98
N GLY A 548 -6.88 -10.66 8.33
CA GLY A 548 -8.14 -11.35 7.99
C GLY A 548 -9.37 -10.59 8.50
N SER A 549 -10.58 -10.92 8.02
CA SER A 549 -11.80 -10.11 8.24
C SER A 549 -12.42 -10.22 9.65
N GLY A 550 -11.75 -10.91 10.57
CA GLY A 550 -12.16 -11.04 11.97
C GLY A 550 -11.06 -10.62 12.96
N SER A 551 -11.49 -10.04 14.08
CA SER A 551 -10.64 -9.71 15.24
C SER A 551 -10.22 -10.98 15.98
N GLY A 552 -9.13 -11.63 15.55
CA GLY A 552 -8.66 -12.89 16.15
C GLY A 552 -7.15 -13.06 16.20
N ALA A 553 -6.42 -12.55 15.20
CA ALA A 553 -4.96 -12.60 15.18
C ALA A 553 -4.37 -11.61 16.19
N SER A 554 -3.54 -12.14 17.09
CA SER A 554 -2.78 -11.36 18.06
C SER A 554 -1.30 -11.39 17.70
N ASN A 555 -0.58 -10.31 18.00
CA ASN A 555 0.87 -10.31 17.95
C ASN A 555 1.43 -11.25 19.04
N GLY A 556 2.59 -11.84 18.75
CA GLY A 556 3.31 -12.64 19.72
C GLY A 556 3.90 -11.80 20.85
N THR A 557 4.13 -12.40 22.01
CA THR A 557 4.85 -11.74 23.10
C THR A 557 6.32 -11.60 22.77
N SER A 558 6.94 -10.47 23.07
CA SER A 558 8.37 -10.27 22.88
C SER A 558 9.20 -10.91 24.00
N GLY A 559 10.45 -11.24 23.69
CA GLY A 559 11.41 -11.78 24.64
C GLY A 559 12.04 -10.69 25.51
N SER A 560 12.33 -11.03 26.77
CA SER A 560 13.05 -10.14 27.69
C SER A 560 14.54 -10.02 27.34
N GLY A 561 15.13 -8.89 27.71
CA GLY A 561 16.57 -8.74 27.71
C GLY A 561 17.20 -9.63 28.79
N ALA A 562 18.41 -10.11 28.55
CA ALA A 562 19.11 -10.98 29.49
C ALA A 562 19.96 -10.19 30.48
N ASN A 563 20.22 -10.78 31.64
CA ASN A 563 21.07 -10.14 32.64
C ASN A 563 22.52 -10.05 32.17
N GLY A 564 23.18 -8.96 32.54
CA GLY A 564 24.62 -8.80 32.45
C GLY A 564 25.33 -9.73 33.43
N GLY A 565 26.55 -10.14 33.08
CA GLY A 565 27.36 -11.05 33.89
C GLY A 565 27.99 -10.31 35.05
N ASP A 566 28.23 -11.00 36.15
CA ASP A 566 28.90 -10.40 37.30
C ASP A 566 30.38 -10.16 36.99
N GLY A 567 30.96 -9.12 37.59
CA GLY A 567 32.39 -8.90 37.58
C GLY A 567 33.11 -9.91 38.48
N GLY A 568 34.32 -10.32 38.06
CA GLY A 568 35.15 -11.23 38.83
C GLY A 568 35.71 -10.59 40.10
N THR A 569 36.01 -11.39 41.12
CA THR A 569 36.66 -10.90 42.33
C THR A 569 38.11 -10.52 42.06
N GLY A 570 38.60 -9.43 42.68
CA GLY A 570 40.02 -9.11 42.73
C GLY A 570 40.82 -10.10 43.62
N GLY A 571 42.15 -10.01 43.55
CA GLY A 571 43.06 -10.83 44.34
C GLY A 571 42.97 -10.58 45.83
N TRP A 572 43.40 -11.56 46.63
CA TRP A 572 43.27 -11.52 48.08
C TRP A 572 44.04 -10.34 48.70
N LEU A 573 45.29 -10.12 48.28
CA LEU A 573 46.13 -9.03 48.81
C LEU A 573 45.84 -7.73 48.07
N TYR A 574 46.11 -7.65 46.77
CA TYR A 574 45.94 -6.43 45.99
C TYR A 574 45.18 -6.70 44.70
N GLY A 575 44.04 -6.04 44.50
CA GLY A 575 43.31 -6.18 43.26
C GLY A 575 41.91 -5.61 43.32
N ASP A 576 41.57 -4.83 42.30
CA ASP A 576 40.23 -4.32 42.14
C ASP A 576 39.27 -5.43 41.70
N GLY A 577 38.02 -5.34 42.11
CA GLY A 577 36.96 -6.16 41.54
C GLY A 577 36.66 -5.76 40.09
N GLY A 578 36.28 -6.74 39.27
CA GLY A 578 35.89 -6.49 37.87
C GLY A 578 34.55 -5.78 37.78
N SER A 579 34.31 -4.99 36.74
CA SER A 579 33.00 -4.38 36.52
C SER A 579 31.93 -5.42 36.14
N GLY A 580 30.70 -5.25 36.62
CA GLY A 580 29.54 -5.99 36.14
C GLY A 580 29.16 -5.60 34.71
N GLY A 581 28.68 -6.57 33.94
CA GLY A 581 28.23 -6.37 32.58
C GLY A 581 26.87 -5.70 32.50
N THR A 582 26.59 -5.01 31.40
CA THR A 582 25.28 -4.37 31.21
C THR A 582 24.19 -5.40 30.89
N GLY A 583 22.96 -5.18 31.35
CA GLY A 583 21.81 -5.96 30.94
C GLY A 583 21.40 -5.69 29.49
N GLY A 584 20.86 -6.71 28.83
CA GLY A 584 20.37 -6.61 27.45
C GLY A 584 19.05 -5.86 27.36
N THR A 585 18.76 -5.25 26.22
CA THR A 585 17.49 -4.56 26.00
C THR A 585 16.34 -5.56 25.85
N GLY A 586 15.15 -5.21 26.34
CA GLY A 586 13.94 -5.99 26.07
C GLY A 586 13.48 -5.85 24.61
N GLY A 587 12.90 -6.91 24.05
CA GLY A 587 12.11 -6.80 22.83
C GLY A 587 10.86 -5.95 23.06
N THR A 588 10.12 -5.59 22.02
CA THR A 588 8.97 -4.66 22.13
C THR A 588 8.00 -5.01 23.26
N GLY A 589 7.79 -4.09 24.21
CA GLY A 589 6.95 -4.26 25.40
C GLY A 589 7.53 -5.17 26.50
N ALA A 590 8.68 -5.81 26.28
CA ALA A 590 9.33 -6.70 27.22
C ALA A 590 10.35 -5.97 28.10
N THR A 591 10.62 -6.52 29.28
CA THR A 591 11.54 -5.92 30.24
C THR A 591 12.99 -6.01 29.77
N GLY A 592 13.77 -4.97 30.04
CA GLY A 592 15.22 -5.03 29.94
C GLY A 592 15.82 -5.96 31.00
N GLY A 593 16.98 -6.53 30.70
CA GLY A 593 17.71 -7.39 31.63
C GLY A 593 18.42 -6.57 32.70
N ASN A 594 18.68 -7.17 33.86
CA ASN A 594 19.39 -6.48 34.93
C ASN A 594 20.88 -6.34 34.60
N GLY A 595 21.53 -5.29 35.11
CA GLY A 595 22.98 -5.20 35.10
C GLY A 595 23.61 -6.20 36.06
N GLY A 596 24.78 -6.71 35.70
CA GLY A 596 25.56 -7.62 36.53
C GLY A 596 26.18 -6.90 37.73
N ILE A 597 26.42 -7.63 38.81
CA ILE A 597 27.01 -7.09 40.03
C ILE A 597 28.50 -6.86 39.79
N GLY A 598 29.04 -5.77 40.32
CA GLY A 598 30.48 -5.52 40.33
C GLY A 598 31.22 -6.50 41.25
N GLY A 599 32.37 -6.97 40.83
CA GLY A 599 33.19 -7.89 41.59
C GLY A 599 33.73 -7.27 42.87
N ASN A 600 33.97 -8.09 43.89
CA ASN A 600 34.54 -7.62 45.15
C ASN A 600 36.07 -7.50 45.06
N ALA A 601 36.63 -6.45 45.67
CA ALA A 601 38.03 -6.48 46.12
C ALA A 601 38.12 -7.18 47.48
N GLN A 602 39.30 -7.70 47.83
CA GLN A 602 39.47 -8.48 49.07
C GLN A 602 40.16 -7.68 50.18
N LEU A 603 41.50 -7.60 50.27
CA LEU A 603 42.17 -6.85 51.35
C LEU A 603 42.47 -5.40 50.96
N PHE A 604 43.11 -5.20 49.80
CA PHE A 604 43.37 -3.90 49.18
C PHE A 604 42.80 -3.84 47.76
N GLY A 605 42.15 -2.73 47.42
CA GLY A 605 41.61 -2.50 46.07
C GLY A 605 40.19 -1.92 46.09
N ALA A 606 39.77 -1.35 44.97
CA ALA A 606 38.41 -0.86 44.76
C ALA A 606 37.45 -1.99 44.38
N GLY A 607 36.22 -1.93 44.86
CA GLY A 607 35.16 -2.78 44.34
C GLY A 607 34.84 -2.43 42.89
N GLY A 608 34.45 -3.42 42.10
CA GLY A 608 34.06 -3.23 40.72
C GLY A 608 32.74 -2.47 40.60
N ALA A 609 32.60 -1.65 39.56
CA ALA A 609 31.32 -0.98 39.30
C ALA A 609 30.24 -2.00 38.90
N GLY A 610 29.00 -1.80 39.32
CA GLY A 610 27.85 -2.56 38.85
C GLY A 610 27.49 -2.20 37.40
N GLY A 611 26.97 -3.16 36.66
CA GLY A 611 26.56 -2.97 35.28
C GLY A 611 25.26 -2.18 35.16
N ALA A 612 25.09 -1.42 34.08
CA ALA A 612 23.82 -0.75 33.81
C ALA A 612 22.70 -1.77 33.50
N GLY A 613 21.49 -1.50 33.94
CA GLY A 613 20.30 -2.23 33.52
C GLY A 613 19.97 -1.97 32.05
N GLY A 614 19.46 -2.99 31.35
CA GLY A 614 19.04 -2.88 29.97
C GLY A 614 17.76 -2.07 29.81
N ALA A 615 17.61 -1.36 28.69
CA ALA A 615 16.38 -0.63 28.42
C ALA A 615 15.19 -1.59 28.22
N GLY A 616 14.01 -1.19 28.68
CA GLY A 616 12.77 -1.88 28.35
C GLY A 616 12.39 -1.62 26.90
N GLY A 617 11.82 -2.61 26.22
CA GLY A 617 11.45 -2.46 24.82
C GLY A 617 10.22 -1.57 24.64
N ALA A 618 10.19 -0.81 23.54
CA ALA A 618 9.02 0.02 23.18
C ALA A 618 7.76 -0.85 22.99
N GLY A 619 6.60 -0.39 23.45
CA GLY A 619 5.34 -1.08 23.23
C GLY A 619 4.99 -1.14 21.74
N ILE A 620 4.39 -2.26 21.31
CA ILE A 620 3.91 -2.40 19.94
C ILE A 620 2.77 -1.43 19.67
N ALA A 621 2.77 -0.78 18.50
CA ALA A 621 1.61 -0.03 18.07
C ALA A 621 0.43 -0.99 17.83
N GLY A 622 -0.77 -0.52 18.16
CA GLY A 622 -2.00 -1.20 17.82
C GLY A 622 -2.16 -1.27 16.31
N VAL A 623 -2.71 -2.38 15.85
CA VAL A 623 -3.08 -2.61 14.44
C VAL A 623 -4.31 -1.77 14.11
N SER A 624 -4.21 -0.93 13.07
CA SER A 624 -5.36 -0.22 12.51
C SER A 624 -6.34 -1.21 11.88
N ALA A 625 -7.64 -0.97 12.06
CA ALA A 625 -8.65 -1.82 11.46
C ALA A 625 -8.69 -1.62 9.94
N ASN A 626 -8.87 -2.72 9.21
CA ASN A 626 -9.02 -2.69 7.75
C ASN A 626 -10.45 -3.05 7.30
N THR A 627 -11.25 -3.65 8.19
CA THR A 627 -12.67 -3.95 7.94
C THR A 627 -13.50 -2.69 8.16
N PRO A 628 -14.42 -2.30 7.25
CA PRO A 628 -15.19 -1.08 7.42
C PRO A 628 -15.92 -1.01 8.76
N GLY A 629 -15.73 0.08 9.50
CA GLY A 629 -16.27 0.25 10.85
C GLY A 629 -15.56 -0.47 11.98
N GLY A 630 -14.54 -1.29 11.69
CA GLY A 630 -13.73 -1.96 12.70
C GLY A 630 -12.94 -0.96 13.54
N SER A 631 -12.83 -1.23 14.85
CA SER A 631 -12.02 -0.40 15.74
C SER A 631 -10.56 -0.79 15.69
N GLY A 632 -9.66 0.19 15.76
CA GLY A 632 -8.23 -0.08 15.91
C GLY A 632 -7.93 -0.74 17.25
N THR A 633 -6.92 -1.61 17.29
CA THR A 633 -6.52 -2.28 18.54
C THR A 633 -5.69 -1.34 19.42
N ALA A 634 -5.68 -1.57 20.73
CA ALA A 634 -4.85 -0.78 21.64
C ALA A 634 -3.36 -1.05 21.41
N GLY A 635 -2.53 -0.01 21.55
CA GLY A 635 -1.09 -0.15 21.61
C GLY A 635 -0.66 -0.81 22.93
N ALA A 636 0.37 -1.64 22.88
CA ALA A 636 0.90 -2.28 24.07
C ALA A 636 1.70 -1.30 24.93
N ASN A 637 1.79 -1.60 26.22
CA ASN A 637 2.67 -0.87 27.12
C ASN A 637 4.14 -1.07 26.73
N GLY A 638 4.97 -0.07 27.00
CA GLY A 638 6.42 -0.21 26.98
C GLY A 638 6.89 -1.13 28.11
N GLY A 639 7.95 -1.87 27.87
CA GLY A 639 8.55 -2.75 28.87
C GLY A 639 9.30 -1.96 29.94
N ALA A 640 9.39 -2.51 31.15
CA ALA A 640 10.19 -1.88 32.19
C ALA A 640 11.69 -1.95 31.87
N GLY A 641 12.46 -0.93 32.25
CA GLY A 641 13.91 -1.02 32.24
C GLY A 641 14.41 -1.99 33.31
N GLY A 642 15.50 -2.70 33.02
CA GLY A 642 16.14 -3.60 33.97
C GLY A 642 16.82 -2.83 35.10
N ALA A 643 16.97 -3.45 36.27
CA ALA A 643 17.68 -2.82 37.38
C ALA A 643 19.18 -2.70 37.08
N GLY A 644 19.81 -1.65 37.60
CA GLY A 644 21.26 -1.55 37.63
C GLY A 644 21.86 -2.57 38.60
N GLY A 645 23.01 -3.13 38.26
CA GLY A 645 23.75 -4.05 39.11
C GLY A 645 24.36 -3.34 40.31
N HIS A 646 24.49 -4.03 41.43
CA HIS A 646 25.16 -3.47 42.60
C HIS A 646 26.66 -3.28 42.36
N GLY A 647 27.25 -2.26 42.96
CA GLY A 647 28.69 -2.12 43.03
C GLY A 647 29.30 -3.19 43.95
N GLY A 648 30.49 -3.67 43.60
CA GLY A 648 31.23 -4.62 44.42
C GLY A 648 31.81 -3.96 45.67
N THR A 649 32.06 -4.77 46.70
CA THR A 649 32.69 -4.28 47.92
C THR A 649 34.15 -3.91 47.70
N GLY A 650 34.60 -2.83 48.33
CA GLY A 650 36.01 -2.44 48.38
C GLY A 650 36.81 -3.33 49.32
N GLY A 651 38.13 -3.31 49.19
CA GLY A 651 39.03 -4.10 50.03
C GLY A 651 38.80 -3.83 51.51
N GLN A 652 38.71 -4.88 52.32
CA GLN A 652 38.36 -4.84 53.74
C GLN A 652 39.20 -3.83 54.53
N LEU A 653 40.48 -3.66 54.21
CA LEU A 653 41.35 -2.71 54.90
C LEU A 653 41.40 -1.34 54.22
N ILE A 654 41.79 -1.29 52.94
CA ILE A 654 41.83 -0.05 52.15
C ILE A 654 41.18 -0.30 50.79
N GLY A 655 40.11 0.42 50.51
CA GLY A 655 39.37 0.22 49.28
C GLY A 655 38.03 0.93 49.27
N VAL A 656 37.78 1.70 48.21
CA VAL A 656 36.44 2.26 47.97
C VAL A 656 35.52 1.17 47.44
N GLY A 657 34.25 1.19 47.84
CA GLY A 657 33.24 0.37 47.19
C GLY A 657 33.02 0.79 45.74
N GLY A 658 32.67 -0.16 44.88
CA GLY A 658 32.35 0.11 43.49
C GLY A 658 31.04 0.90 43.37
N ALA A 659 30.93 1.77 42.36
CA ALA A 659 29.67 2.44 42.08
C ALA A 659 28.60 1.43 41.65
N GLY A 660 27.35 1.64 42.04
CA GLY A 660 26.22 0.91 41.51
C GLY A 660 25.93 1.30 40.07
N GLY A 661 25.43 0.34 39.28
CA GLY A 661 25.05 0.57 37.90
C GLY A 661 23.77 1.37 37.79
N SER A 662 23.63 2.18 36.75
CA SER A 662 22.36 2.87 36.47
C SER A 662 21.25 1.89 36.10
N GLY A 663 20.02 2.16 36.52
CA GLY A 663 18.84 1.44 36.03
C GLY A 663 18.59 1.71 34.55
N GLY A 664 18.02 0.72 33.86
CA GLY A 664 17.64 0.84 32.45
C GLY A 664 16.47 1.79 32.26
N VAL A 665 16.46 2.50 31.14
CA VAL A 665 15.31 3.33 30.74
C VAL A 665 14.10 2.45 30.48
N GLY A 666 12.90 2.88 30.91
CA GLY A 666 11.66 2.21 30.50
C GLY A 666 11.40 2.36 29.00
N GLY A 667 10.66 1.44 28.40
CA GLY A 667 10.24 1.54 27.00
C GLY A 667 9.12 2.54 26.81
N ILE A 668 9.04 3.22 25.67
CA ILE A 668 7.89 4.06 25.33
C ILE A 668 6.64 3.19 25.13
N GLY A 669 5.44 3.70 25.40
CA GLY A 669 4.20 2.99 25.07
C GLY A 669 3.90 3.02 23.56
N GLY A 670 3.26 1.98 23.03
CA GLY A 670 2.88 1.91 21.62
C GLY A 670 1.62 2.73 21.32
N ASN A 671 1.53 3.38 20.17
CA ASN A 671 0.31 4.12 19.78
C ASN A 671 -0.86 3.15 19.56
N GLY A 672 -2.10 3.59 19.76
CA GLY A 672 -3.28 2.82 19.35
C GLY A 672 -3.45 2.79 17.83
N GLY A 673 -4.06 1.74 17.30
CA GLY A 673 -4.38 1.63 15.87
C GLY A 673 -5.54 2.55 15.48
N ASP A 674 -5.58 3.00 14.23
CA ASP A 674 -6.69 3.82 13.74
C ASP A 674 -7.94 2.96 13.47
N GLY A 675 -9.12 3.55 13.65
CA GLY A 675 -10.39 2.94 13.25
C GLY A 675 -10.61 3.01 11.74
N ALA A 676 -11.27 2.00 11.18
CA ALA A 676 -11.54 1.94 9.74
C ALA A 676 -12.68 2.89 9.34
N PRO A 677 -12.67 3.43 8.10
CA PRO A 677 -13.82 4.15 7.55
C PRO A 677 -15.09 3.29 7.58
N GLY A 678 -16.25 3.92 7.78
CA GLY A 678 -17.53 3.23 7.72
C GLY A 678 -17.95 2.84 6.30
N ALA A 679 -18.88 1.90 6.20
CA ALA A 679 -19.55 1.56 4.95
C ALA A 679 -21.07 1.43 5.16
N MET A 680 -21.85 2.13 4.33
CA MET A 680 -23.32 2.16 4.46
C MET A 680 -23.97 0.76 4.46
N THR A 681 -23.37 -0.20 3.75
CA THR A 681 -23.89 -1.57 3.58
C THR A 681 -23.55 -2.53 4.73
N ILE A 682 -22.59 -2.18 5.60
CA ILE A 682 -22.06 -3.09 6.62
C ILE A 682 -22.49 -2.65 8.02
N ASN A 683 -22.35 -1.36 8.33
CA ASN A 683 -22.52 -0.86 9.70
C ASN A 683 -23.20 0.52 9.75
N ASN A 684 -24.19 0.72 8.88
CA ASN A 684 -24.91 1.99 8.73
C ASN A 684 -23.97 3.19 8.47
N GLY A 685 -22.78 2.93 7.93
CA GLY A 685 -21.79 3.94 7.59
C GLY A 685 -20.99 4.49 8.77
N ALA A 686 -21.08 3.93 9.99
CA ALA A 686 -20.30 4.46 11.12
C ALA A 686 -18.79 4.21 10.94
N GLY A 687 -17.93 5.19 11.22
CA GLY A 687 -16.49 4.94 11.33
C GLY A 687 -16.18 4.10 12.58
N GLY A 688 -15.13 3.29 12.52
CA GLY A 688 -14.66 2.53 13.69
C GLY A 688 -13.91 3.43 14.68
N ASP A 689 -13.90 3.07 15.95
CA ASP A 689 -13.15 3.81 16.97
C ASP A 689 -11.63 3.58 16.84
N GLY A 690 -10.83 4.56 17.22
CA GLY A 690 -9.38 4.40 17.37
C GLY A 690 -9.02 3.62 18.63
N GLY A 691 -7.95 2.84 18.57
CA GLY A 691 -7.43 2.08 19.71
C GLY A 691 -6.77 2.98 20.75
N HIS A 692 -6.75 2.53 22.00
CA HIS A 692 -6.05 3.25 23.08
C HIS A 692 -4.54 3.19 22.93
N GLY A 693 -3.82 4.24 23.31
CA GLY A 693 -2.37 4.22 23.40
C GLY A 693 -1.87 3.45 24.62
N GLY A 694 -0.71 2.80 24.48
CA GLY A 694 -0.04 2.08 25.55
C GLY A 694 0.68 3.00 26.54
N ASN A 695 0.83 2.51 27.77
CA ASN A 695 1.57 3.22 28.81
C ASN A 695 3.09 3.07 28.62
N PRO A 696 3.90 4.09 28.95
CA PRO A 696 5.34 3.89 29.07
C PRO A 696 5.68 2.86 30.14
N GLY A 697 6.77 2.13 29.92
CA GLY A 697 7.36 1.26 30.91
C GLY A 697 8.05 2.03 32.02
N THR A 698 8.10 1.43 33.20
CA THR A 698 8.82 2.02 34.33
C THR A 698 10.33 1.97 34.10
N GLY A 699 11.06 3.02 34.46
CA GLY A 699 12.52 2.94 34.53
C GLY A 699 12.96 1.94 35.59
N GLY A 700 14.07 1.25 35.35
CA GLY A 700 14.65 0.31 36.31
C GLY A 700 15.25 1.03 37.51
N ALA A 701 15.28 0.37 38.67
CA ALA A 701 15.97 0.90 39.84
C ALA A 701 17.48 0.99 39.57
N GLY A 702 18.13 2.01 40.12
CA GLY A 702 19.60 2.06 40.17
C GLY A 702 20.15 1.01 41.12
N GLY A 703 21.31 0.45 40.80
CA GLY A 703 22.00 -0.48 41.69
C GLY A 703 22.61 0.26 42.88
N LEU A 704 22.59 -0.35 44.05
CA LEU A 704 23.28 0.21 45.23
C LEU A 704 24.80 0.22 45.01
N GLY A 705 25.47 1.23 45.53
CA GLY A 705 26.92 1.29 45.63
C GLY A 705 27.45 0.22 46.59
N GLY A 706 28.64 -0.29 46.29
CA GLY A 706 29.31 -1.27 47.14
C GLY A 706 29.77 -0.67 48.45
N ALA A 707 29.84 -1.48 49.50
CA ALA A 707 30.44 -1.06 50.76
C ALA A 707 31.95 -0.85 50.60
N GLY A 708 32.51 0.19 51.22
CA GLY A 708 33.96 0.40 51.32
C GLY A 708 34.59 -0.39 52.47
N GLY A 709 35.92 -0.43 52.50
CA GLY A 709 36.71 -0.99 53.60
C GLY A 709 36.80 -0.08 54.84
N VAL A 710 37.63 -0.49 55.80
CA VAL A 710 37.93 0.32 57.01
C VAL A 710 38.44 1.72 56.63
N ILE A 711 39.28 1.79 55.59
CA ILE A 711 39.82 3.04 55.02
C ILE A 711 39.34 3.13 53.56
N GLY A 712 38.07 3.46 53.37
CA GLY A 712 37.48 3.69 52.05
C GLY A 712 36.00 4.05 52.13
N GLY A 713 35.55 4.94 51.24
CA GLY A 713 34.15 5.31 51.14
C GLY A 713 33.29 4.23 50.49
N GLN A 714 31.98 4.27 50.76
CA GLN A 714 30.99 3.51 49.98
C GLN A 714 31.00 4.02 48.53
N GLY A 715 30.75 3.12 47.59
CA GLY A 715 30.51 3.50 46.21
C GLY A 715 29.21 4.30 46.09
N LEU A 716 29.10 5.12 45.06
CA LEU A 716 27.86 5.85 44.78
C LEU A 716 26.78 4.89 44.31
N ASP A 717 25.55 5.06 44.78
CA ASP A 717 24.38 4.39 44.19
C ASP A 717 24.21 4.83 42.73
N GLY A 718 23.82 3.89 41.89
CA GLY A 718 23.46 4.14 40.51
C GLY A 718 22.17 4.96 40.41
N ALA A 719 22.09 5.80 39.38
CA ALA A 719 20.86 6.51 39.09
C ALA A 719 19.74 5.52 38.70
N SER A 720 18.51 5.80 39.13
CA SER A 720 17.34 5.08 38.58
C SER A 720 17.17 5.44 37.11
N GLY A 721 16.77 4.46 36.31
CA GLY A 721 16.44 4.66 34.91
C GLY A 721 15.25 5.59 34.76
N ALA A 722 15.22 6.36 33.68
CA ALA A 722 14.11 7.26 33.42
C ALA A 722 12.86 6.47 33.01
N THR A 723 11.70 6.86 33.54
CA THR A 723 10.40 6.57 32.94
C THR A 723 10.23 7.52 31.75
N PRO A 724 9.96 7.04 30.52
CA PRO A 724 9.79 7.93 29.38
C PRO A 724 8.68 8.96 29.62
N ASN A 725 8.92 10.18 29.17
CA ASN A 725 7.97 11.29 29.25
C ASN A 725 7.00 11.33 28.06
N THR A 726 7.07 10.34 27.16
CA THR A 726 6.18 10.15 26.02
C THR A 726 5.58 8.74 26.06
N GLY A 727 4.25 8.67 25.90
CA GLY A 727 3.46 7.43 25.91
C GLY A 727 2.81 7.22 24.56
N GLY A 728 2.13 6.08 24.40
CA GLY A 728 1.37 5.81 23.20
C GLY A 728 0.26 6.83 23.03
N ASN A 729 0.17 7.45 21.85
CA ASN A 729 -0.99 8.25 21.50
C ASN A 729 -2.17 7.32 21.18
N GLY A 730 -3.39 7.76 21.43
CA GLY A 730 -4.56 7.05 20.95
C GLY A 730 -4.68 7.12 19.43
N GLY A 731 -5.24 6.07 18.82
CA GLY A 731 -5.52 6.02 17.39
C GLY A 731 -6.67 6.94 17.00
N ASN A 732 -6.72 7.36 15.75
CA ASN A 732 -7.79 8.21 15.24
C ASN A 732 -9.06 7.38 14.98
N GLY A 733 -10.22 7.99 15.14
CA GLY A 733 -11.48 7.40 14.72
C GLY A 733 -11.64 7.42 13.20
N GLY A 734 -12.24 6.37 12.65
CA GLY A 734 -12.54 6.25 11.23
C GLY A 734 -13.58 7.25 10.76
N THR A 735 -13.54 7.65 9.49
CA THR A 735 -14.55 8.55 8.92
C THR A 735 -15.88 7.83 8.70
N GLY A 736 -16.99 8.50 8.96
CA GLY A 736 -18.32 8.04 8.57
C GLY A 736 -18.49 8.00 7.05
N ALA A 737 -19.26 7.05 6.55
CA ALA A 737 -19.56 6.89 5.13
C ALA A 737 -20.53 7.97 4.65
N ASN A 738 -20.32 8.46 3.43
CA ASN A 738 -21.33 9.29 2.78
C ASN A 738 -22.59 8.46 2.50
N ALA A 739 -23.76 9.07 2.67
CA ALA A 739 -25.00 8.44 2.26
C ALA A 739 -25.05 8.27 0.73
N THR A 740 -25.48 7.10 0.28
CA THR A 740 -25.60 6.76 -1.14
C THR A 740 -27.05 6.72 -1.62
N ILE A 741 -28.01 6.64 -0.70
CA ILE A 741 -29.44 6.67 -0.98
C ILE A 741 -29.92 8.11 -0.86
N ALA A 742 -30.65 8.61 -1.85
CA ALA A 742 -31.18 9.97 -1.87
C ALA A 742 -31.98 10.30 -0.60
N GLY A 743 -31.74 11.48 -0.02
CA GLY A 743 -32.31 11.88 1.28
C GLY A 743 -31.76 11.13 2.49
N GLY A 744 -30.85 10.16 2.31
CA GLY A 744 -30.24 9.39 3.38
C GLY A 744 -29.23 10.19 4.21
N THR A 745 -29.15 9.87 5.51
CA THR A 745 -28.22 10.50 6.45
C THR A 745 -26.82 9.94 6.32
N GLY A 746 -25.79 10.80 6.35
CA GLY A 746 -24.39 10.35 6.38
C GLY A 746 -24.07 9.60 7.68
N GLY A 747 -23.13 8.65 7.60
CA GLY A 747 -22.69 7.85 8.74
C GLY A 747 -21.93 8.66 9.79
N LEU A 748 -21.95 8.21 11.03
CA LEU A 748 -21.23 8.85 12.13
C LEU A 748 -19.71 8.66 11.99
N GLY A 749 -18.90 9.64 12.38
CA GLY A 749 -17.46 9.43 12.57
C GLY A 749 -17.16 8.58 13.82
N GLY A 750 -16.14 7.74 13.76
CA GLY A 750 -15.67 6.97 14.91
C GLY A 750 -14.98 7.84 15.95
N ASN A 751 -14.95 7.43 17.21
CA ASN A 751 -14.26 8.17 18.27
C ASN A 751 -12.74 7.96 18.18
N GLY A 752 -11.96 8.97 18.58
CA GLY A 752 -10.52 8.80 18.79
C GLY A 752 -10.24 7.99 20.06
N GLY A 753 -9.20 7.17 20.04
CA GLY A 753 -8.78 6.41 21.21
C GLY A 753 -8.13 7.29 22.27
N ASP A 754 -8.24 6.92 23.54
CA ASP A 754 -7.53 7.61 24.63
C ASP A 754 -6.00 7.40 24.51
N GLY A 755 -5.20 8.40 24.87
CA GLY A 755 -3.75 8.27 25.01
C GLY A 755 -3.37 7.43 26.24
N GLY A 756 -2.19 6.81 26.20
CA GLY A 756 -1.59 6.17 27.38
C GLY A 756 -1.23 7.19 28.45
N LEU A 757 -0.68 6.75 29.59
CA LEU A 757 -0.41 7.61 30.77
C LEU A 757 0.21 8.99 30.48
N VAL A 758 1.08 9.11 29.47
CA VAL A 758 1.69 10.39 29.03
C VAL A 758 1.51 10.65 27.53
N GLY A 759 0.50 10.04 26.89
CA GLY A 759 0.21 10.16 25.45
C GLY A 759 -0.96 11.08 25.14
N ASN A 760 -1.06 11.57 23.91
CA ASN A 760 -2.19 12.37 23.45
C ASN A 760 -3.38 11.47 23.09
N GLY A 761 -4.60 11.96 23.26
CA GLY A 761 -5.78 11.31 22.71
C GLY A 761 -5.82 11.41 21.19
N GLY A 762 -6.35 10.38 20.54
CA GLY A 762 -6.55 10.34 19.11
C GLY A 762 -7.67 11.26 18.64
N THR A 763 -7.62 11.70 17.39
CA THR A 763 -8.67 12.58 16.84
C THR A 763 -9.94 11.80 16.53
N GLY A 764 -11.11 12.42 16.71
CA GLY A 764 -12.37 11.86 16.26
C GLY A 764 -12.49 11.86 14.74
N GLY A 765 -13.12 10.83 14.19
CA GLY A 765 -13.38 10.69 12.76
C GLY A 765 -14.41 11.70 12.27
N LYS A 766 -14.30 12.13 11.01
CA LYS A 766 -15.30 13.03 10.40
C LYS A 766 -16.61 12.29 10.15
N GLY A 767 -17.75 12.95 10.33
CA GLY A 767 -19.04 12.41 9.90
C GLY A 767 -19.16 12.40 8.38
N GLY A 768 -19.92 11.45 7.84
CA GLY A 768 -20.19 11.33 6.41
C GLY A 768 -21.22 12.36 5.93
N ASN A 769 -21.19 12.70 4.64
CA ASN A 769 -22.13 13.66 4.07
C ASN A 769 -23.51 13.04 3.86
N GLY A 770 -24.56 13.84 4.03
CA GLY A 770 -25.92 13.47 3.65
C GLY A 770 -26.11 13.47 2.13
N ALA A 771 -27.01 12.64 1.62
CA ALA A 771 -27.27 12.54 0.20
C ALA A 771 -28.26 13.61 -0.28
N THR A 772 -28.12 14.06 -1.53
CA THR A 772 -29.10 14.94 -2.17
C THR A 772 -30.49 14.30 -2.19
N GLY A 773 -31.53 15.09 -1.97
CA GLY A 773 -32.92 14.66 -2.04
C GLY A 773 -33.34 14.27 -3.46
N THR A 774 -34.35 13.41 -3.57
CA THR A 774 -34.87 12.98 -4.88
C THR A 774 -35.48 14.15 -5.64
N ALA A 775 -35.17 14.31 -6.93
CA ALA A 775 -35.86 15.29 -7.75
C ALA A 775 -37.36 14.95 -7.87
N GLY A 776 -38.19 15.98 -7.79
CA GLY A 776 -39.62 15.90 -8.09
C GLY A 776 -39.81 15.56 -9.56
N GLN A 777 -40.75 14.67 -9.84
CA GLN A 777 -41.15 14.32 -11.19
C GLN A 777 -42.01 15.43 -11.79
N SER A 778 -41.64 15.88 -12.98
CA SER A 778 -42.46 16.76 -13.80
C SER A 778 -43.72 16.04 -14.26
N ALA A 779 -44.84 16.75 -14.29
CA ALA A 779 -46.10 16.19 -14.77
C ALA A 779 -46.07 15.97 -16.28
N THR A 780 -46.60 14.85 -16.73
CA THR A 780 -46.73 14.49 -18.16
C THR A 780 -48.15 14.59 -18.67
N ASN A 781 -49.14 14.54 -17.77
CA ASN A 781 -50.56 14.71 -18.10
C ASN A 781 -50.91 16.20 -18.07
N SER A 782 -51.62 16.67 -19.10
CA SER A 782 -52.01 18.08 -19.22
C SER A 782 -52.72 18.62 -17.98
N GLY A 783 -52.35 19.81 -17.55
CA GLY A 783 -52.89 20.48 -16.37
C GLY A 783 -52.49 19.88 -15.01
N ALA A 784 -51.79 18.73 -14.98
CA ALA A 784 -51.32 18.15 -13.73
C ALA A 784 -50.11 18.92 -13.19
N SER A 785 -50.05 19.07 -11.87
CA SER A 785 -48.95 19.75 -11.19
C SER A 785 -47.73 18.85 -11.03
N GLY A 786 -46.53 19.42 -11.08
CA GLY A 786 -45.29 18.70 -10.79
C GLY A 786 -45.23 18.28 -9.32
N THR A 787 -44.54 17.17 -9.04
CA THR A 787 -44.35 16.72 -7.64
C THR A 787 -43.21 17.48 -6.97
N ASN A 788 -43.26 17.59 -5.64
CA ASN A 788 -42.23 18.26 -4.87
C ASN A 788 -40.91 17.48 -4.91
N GLY A 789 -39.78 18.18 -4.83
CA GLY A 789 -38.48 17.57 -4.56
C GLY A 789 -38.43 17.01 -3.14
N GLY A 790 -37.77 15.88 -2.96
CA GLY A 790 -37.50 15.30 -1.64
C GLY A 790 -36.44 16.10 -0.88
N ASP A 791 -36.50 16.06 0.45
CA ASP A 791 -35.52 16.73 1.29
C ASP A 791 -34.12 16.09 1.18
N GLY A 792 -33.08 16.90 1.33
CA GLY A 792 -31.71 16.43 1.43
C GLY A 792 -31.47 15.72 2.77
N GLY A 793 -30.63 14.69 2.75
CA GLY A 793 -30.29 13.94 3.96
C GLY A 793 -29.38 14.72 4.90
N ALA A 794 -29.48 14.47 6.21
CA ALA A 794 -28.60 15.11 7.18
C ALA A 794 -27.14 14.62 7.03
N GLY A 795 -26.18 15.49 7.30
CA GLY A 795 -24.79 15.08 7.51
C GLY A 795 -24.64 14.28 8.81
N GLY A 796 -23.75 13.29 8.81
CA GLY A 796 -23.39 12.53 10.00
C GLY A 796 -22.61 13.37 10.99
N ASN A 797 -22.77 13.12 12.29
CA ASN A 797 -21.97 13.81 13.30
C ASN A 797 -20.51 13.34 13.27
N GLY A 798 -19.58 14.24 13.57
CA GLY A 798 -18.19 13.87 13.82
C GLY A 798 -18.03 13.09 15.12
N GLY A 799 -17.06 12.18 15.16
CA GLY A 799 -16.72 11.40 16.34
C GLY A 799 -16.05 12.24 17.42
N THR A 800 -16.14 11.82 18.68
CA THR A 800 -15.46 12.52 19.77
C THR A 800 -13.95 12.27 19.74
N GLY A 801 -13.15 13.25 20.16
CA GLY A 801 -11.71 13.05 20.34
C GLY A 801 -11.42 12.26 21.61
N GLY A 802 -10.36 11.45 21.58
CA GLY A 802 -9.92 10.65 22.72
C GLY A 802 -9.33 11.50 23.84
N LYS A 803 -9.34 11.02 25.07
CA LYS A 803 -8.76 11.72 26.22
C LYS A 803 -7.23 11.69 26.14
N GLY A 804 -6.59 12.75 26.62
CA GLY A 804 -5.14 12.75 26.87
C GLY A 804 -4.79 11.91 28.10
N GLY A 805 -3.52 11.53 28.23
CA GLY A 805 -3.02 10.74 29.34
C GLY A 805 -3.21 11.37 30.72
N LEU A 806 -3.25 10.51 31.74
CA LEU A 806 -3.44 10.90 33.15
C LEU A 806 -2.28 11.73 33.73
N HIS A 807 -1.04 11.48 33.30
CA HIS A 807 0.16 12.17 33.80
C HIS A 807 0.62 13.29 32.86
N ALA A 808 0.42 13.15 31.55
CA ALA A 808 0.64 14.19 30.54
C ALA A 808 -0.11 13.84 29.25
N GLY A 809 -0.31 14.83 28.37
CA GLY A 809 -0.89 14.62 27.04
C GLY A 809 -2.15 15.43 26.81
N ASN A 810 -2.31 15.89 25.57
CA ASN A 810 -3.46 16.65 25.14
C ASN A 810 -4.63 15.70 24.83
N GLY A 811 -5.86 16.16 25.05
CA GLY A 811 -7.02 15.51 24.47
C GLY A 811 -7.00 15.63 22.94
N GLY A 812 -7.49 14.60 22.26
CA GLY A 812 -7.61 14.60 20.81
C GLY A 812 -8.70 15.55 20.33
N ALA A 813 -8.51 16.15 19.16
CA ALA A 813 -9.56 16.98 18.57
C ALA A 813 -10.80 16.13 18.21
N GLY A 814 -11.99 16.71 18.36
CA GLY A 814 -13.21 16.10 17.86
C GLY A 814 -13.28 16.15 16.34
N GLY A 815 -13.96 15.18 15.74
CA GLY A 815 -14.13 15.09 14.29
C GLY A 815 -15.10 16.15 13.76
N ALA A 816 -14.90 16.60 12.52
CA ALA A 816 -15.84 17.51 11.88
C ALA A 816 -17.17 16.79 11.57
N GLY A 817 -18.29 17.51 11.64
CA GLY A 817 -19.57 17.02 11.15
C GLY A 817 -19.61 16.98 9.62
N GLY A 818 -20.33 16.02 9.05
CA GLY A 818 -20.56 15.88 7.62
C GLY A 818 -21.50 16.96 7.09
N THR A 819 -21.41 17.29 5.80
CA THR A 819 -22.32 18.29 5.21
C THR A 819 -23.71 17.70 4.99
N GLY A 820 -24.76 18.50 5.16
CA GLY A 820 -26.11 18.12 4.75
C GLY A 820 -26.23 18.01 3.23
N GLY A 821 -27.04 17.08 2.75
CA GLY A 821 -27.34 16.90 1.34
C GLY A 821 -28.23 18.02 0.80
N ASN A 822 -28.12 18.37 -0.47
CA ASN A 822 -28.99 19.39 -1.06
C ASN A 822 -30.44 18.87 -1.18
N GLY A 823 -31.42 19.75 -1.11
CA GLY A 823 -32.81 19.40 -1.42
C GLY A 823 -32.99 19.08 -2.90
N GLY A 824 -33.93 18.19 -3.21
CA GLY A 824 -34.28 17.83 -4.58
C GLY A 824 -34.98 18.97 -5.31
N ILE A 825 -34.78 19.08 -6.62
CA ILE A 825 -35.46 20.09 -7.45
C ILE A 825 -36.94 19.71 -7.60
N GLY A 826 -37.88 20.66 -7.50
CA GLY A 826 -39.30 20.42 -7.76
C GLY A 826 -39.61 20.13 -9.23
N GLY A 827 -40.56 19.24 -9.51
CA GLY A 827 -40.94 18.89 -10.88
C GLY A 827 -41.75 20.01 -11.56
N ASN A 828 -41.65 20.14 -12.88
CA ASN A 828 -42.43 21.14 -13.62
C ASN A 828 -43.91 20.73 -13.75
N GLY A 829 -44.82 21.71 -13.75
CA GLY A 829 -46.21 21.51 -14.11
C GLY A 829 -46.39 21.32 -15.61
N ALA A 830 -47.39 20.54 -16.01
CA ALA A 830 -47.70 20.32 -17.41
C ALA A 830 -48.60 21.43 -17.97
N ASN A 831 -48.41 21.80 -19.23
CA ASN A 831 -49.30 22.74 -19.91
C ASN A 831 -50.73 22.18 -19.97
N GLY A 832 -51.72 23.07 -19.85
CA GLY A 832 -53.13 22.77 -19.99
C GLY A 832 -53.47 22.37 -21.42
N ALA A 833 -54.34 21.37 -21.59
CA ALA A 833 -54.79 20.96 -22.90
C ALA A 833 -55.63 22.07 -23.56
N HIS A 834 -55.35 22.33 -24.83
CA HIS A 834 -56.21 23.20 -25.64
C HIS A 834 -57.58 22.56 -25.82
N ALA A 835 -58.64 23.37 -25.75
CA ALA A 835 -59.98 22.90 -26.00
C ALA A 835 -60.18 22.56 -27.48
N THR A 836 -60.65 21.35 -27.76
CA THR A 836 -60.94 20.87 -29.12
C THR A 836 -62.44 20.85 -29.44
N ILE A 837 -63.29 21.01 -28.43
CA ILE A 837 -64.75 21.05 -28.55
C ILE A 837 -65.19 22.51 -28.58
N ALA A 838 -65.96 22.89 -29.61
CA ALA A 838 -66.38 24.27 -29.87
C ALA A 838 -67.01 24.95 -28.64
N GLY A 839 -66.57 26.18 -28.36
CA GLY A 839 -67.06 26.99 -27.24
C GLY A 839 -66.63 26.53 -25.84
N THR A 840 -65.93 25.41 -25.68
CA THR A 840 -65.41 24.98 -24.37
C THR A 840 -64.10 25.69 -24.01
N ASN A 841 -63.89 25.88 -22.71
CA ASN A 841 -62.70 26.55 -22.18
C ASN A 841 -61.48 25.64 -22.27
N GLY A 842 -60.30 26.23 -22.50
CA GLY A 842 -59.03 25.51 -22.37
C GLY A 842 -58.78 25.07 -20.93
N GLN A 843 -58.06 23.96 -20.75
CA GLN A 843 -57.72 23.51 -19.40
C GLN A 843 -56.63 24.40 -18.80
N ASP A 844 -56.67 24.60 -17.48
CA ASP A 844 -55.61 25.32 -16.77
C ASP A 844 -54.28 24.55 -16.82
N GLY A 845 -53.18 25.28 -16.79
CA GLY A 845 -51.84 24.71 -16.66
C GLY A 845 -51.56 24.24 -15.23
N GLY A 846 -50.79 23.16 -15.11
CA GLY A 846 -50.41 22.62 -13.82
C GLY A 846 -49.39 23.48 -13.10
N ASN A 847 -49.44 23.52 -11.77
CA ASN A 847 -48.45 24.24 -10.97
C ASN A 847 -47.10 23.50 -10.97
N GLY A 848 -46.00 24.23 -10.82
CA GLY A 848 -44.70 23.65 -10.54
C GLY A 848 -44.64 23.09 -9.11
N GLY A 849 -43.93 21.98 -8.92
CA GLY A 849 -43.67 21.39 -7.62
C GLY A 849 -42.69 22.22 -6.80
N ASN A 850 -42.79 22.16 -5.48
CA ASN A 850 -41.85 22.86 -4.60
C ASN A 850 -40.49 22.17 -4.60
N GLY A 851 -39.41 22.93 -4.39
CA GLY A 851 -38.09 22.36 -4.12
C GLY A 851 -38.04 21.74 -2.73
N GLY A 852 -37.32 20.62 -2.58
CA GLY A 852 -37.10 19.98 -1.28
C GLY A 852 -36.19 20.80 -0.39
N ASN A 853 -36.30 20.70 0.93
CA ASN A 853 -35.42 21.40 1.84
C ASN A 853 -34.01 20.80 1.81
N GLY A 854 -32.99 21.60 2.06
CA GLY A 854 -31.63 21.11 2.26
C GLY A 854 -31.51 20.37 3.59
N GLY A 855 -30.73 19.30 3.62
CA GLY A 855 -30.46 18.53 4.83
C GLY A 855 -29.63 19.33 5.83
N THR A 856 -29.82 19.09 7.13
CA THR A 856 -28.99 19.73 8.16
C THR A 856 -27.55 19.23 8.10
N GLY A 857 -26.58 20.10 8.36
CA GLY A 857 -25.20 19.69 8.58
C GLY A 857 -25.07 18.87 9.86
N GLY A 858 -24.13 17.92 9.88
CA GLY A 858 -23.82 17.13 11.07
C GLY A 858 -23.10 17.98 12.11
N ASN A 859 -23.30 17.68 13.39
CA ASN A 859 -22.56 18.34 14.47
C ASN A 859 -21.09 17.92 14.46
N GLY A 860 -20.18 18.83 14.81
CA GLY A 860 -18.80 18.50 15.13
C GLY A 860 -18.73 17.71 16.44
N GLY A 861 -17.85 16.71 16.50
CA GLY A 861 -17.63 15.90 17.68
C GLY A 861 -16.97 16.69 18.80
N ALA A 862 -17.26 16.33 20.04
CA ALA A 862 -16.59 16.94 21.20
C ALA A 862 -15.08 16.67 21.15
N GLY A 863 -14.28 17.67 21.54
CA GLY A 863 -12.85 17.45 21.77
C GLY A 863 -12.64 16.60 23.02
N GLY A 864 -11.60 15.78 23.00
CA GLY A 864 -11.22 14.93 24.12
C GLY A 864 -10.73 15.74 25.31
N THR A 865 -10.94 15.24 26.51
CA THR A 865 -10.48 15.90 27.74
C THR A 865 -9.00 15.65 27.98
N ALA A 866 -8.22 16.67 28.37
CA ALA A 866 -6.92 16.45 28.99
C ALA A 866 -7.10 16.09 30.47
N LEU A 867 -6.56 14.95 30.90
CA LEU A 867 -6.65 14.50 32.30
C LEU A 867 -5.49 15.03 33.15
N ALA A 868 -4.36 15.36 32.53
CA ALA A 868 -3.20 15.94 33.20
C ALA A 868 -3.27 17.48 33.25
N ASN A 869 -2.76 18.08 34.33
CA ASN A 869 -2.68 19.54 34.50
C ASN A 869 -1.79 20.25 33.45
N THR A 870 -0.88 19.53 32.81
CA THR A 870 0.00 20.06 31.73
C THR A 870 -0.58 19.84 30.33
N GLY A 871 -1.68 19.09 30.21
CA GLY A 871 -2.33 18.78 28.94
C GLY A 871 -3.40 19.81 28.56
N HIS A 872 -3.65 19.95 27.27
CA HIS A 872 -4.71 20.79 26.72
C HIS A 872 -5.87 19.93 26.26
N ALA A 873 -7.11 20.30 26.61
CA ALA A 873 -8.28 19.65 26.03
C ALA A 873 -8.27 19.81 24.51
N GLY A 874 -8.69 18.76 23.81
CA GLY A 874 -8.85 18.79 22.37
C GLY A 874 -9.92 19.80 21.98
N THR A 875 -9.78 20.38 20.80
CA THR A 875 -10.80 21.28 20.26
C THR A 875 -12.01 20.47 19.80
N THR A 876 -13.22 20.95 20.09
CA THR A 876 -14.44 20.45 19.45
C THR A 876 -14.30 20.56 17.93
N GLY A 877 -14.76 19.55 17.20
CA GLY A 877 -14.78 19.56 15.74
C GLY A 877 -15.69 20.67 15.20
N THR A 878 -15.45 21.09 13.96
CA THR A 878 -16.32 22.05 13.28
C THR A 878 -17.65 21.39 12.92
N GLY A 879 -18.75 22.15 13.00
CA GLY A 879 -20.03 21.72 12.46
C GLY A 879 -19.98 21.61 10.94
N GLY A 880 -20.69 20.65 10.38
CA GLY A 880 -20.86 20.49 8.94
C GLY A 880 -21.80 21.55 8.37
N ASN A 881 -21.57 22.00 7.15
CA ASN A 881 -22.49 22.94 6.49
C ASN A 881 -23.85 22.27 6.21
N GLY A 882 -24.93 23.03 6.31
CA GLY A 882 -26.24 22.59 5.85
C GLY A 882 -26.30 22.54 4.33
N GLY A 883 -27.10 21.60 3.80
CA GLY A 883 -27.33 21.48 2.37
C GLY A 883 -28.16 22.64 1.84
N ASN A 884 -27.96 22.99 0.56
CA ASN A 884 -28.79 24.00 -0.08
C ASN A 884 -30.21 23.47 -0.27
N GLY A 885 -31.21 24.34 -0.20
CA GLY A 885 -32.56 24.00 -0.61
C GLY A 885 -32.64 23.73 -2.12
N GLY A 886 -33.59 22.89 -2.52
CA GLY A 886 -33.85 22.58 -3.92
C GLY A 886 -34.56 23.73 -4.63
N SER A 887 -34.31 23.88 -5.93
CA SER A 887 -35.04 24.83 -6.78
C SER A 887 -36.51 24.40 -6.97
N TRP A 888 -37.40 25.35 -7.21
CA TRP A 888 -38.80 25.07 -7.57
C TRP A 888 -38.95 24.58 -9.01
N GLY A 889 -40.09 23.92 -9.27
CA GLY A 889 -40.57 23.63 -10.62
C GLY A 889 -41.28 24.82 -11.26
N ILE A 890 -41.24 24.87 -12.59
CA ILE A 890 -41.90 25.88 -13.44
C ILE A 890 -43.38 25.50 -13.59
N GLY A 891 -44.28 26.49 -13.63
CA GLY A 891 -45.70 26.28 -13.90
C GLY A 891 -46.00 26.11 -15.39
N GLY A 892 -46.96 25.27 -15.76
CA GLY A 892 -47.34 25.02 -17.16
C GLY A 892 -48.27 26.11 -17.72
N ASP A 893 -48.22 26.38 -19.02
CA ASP A 893 -49.10 27.34 -19.69
C ASP A 893 -50.56 26.85 -19.71
N GLY A 894 -51.52 27.77 -19.66
CA GLY A 894 -52.94 27.47 -19.83
C GLY A 894 -53.30 27.11 -21.27
N GLY A 895 -54.26 26.22 -21.46
CA GLY A 895 -54.73 25.81 -22.77
C GLY A 895 -55.56 26.90 -23.46
N ASN A 896 -55.47 27.03 -24.79
CA ASN A 896 -56.34 27.94 -25.52
C ASN A 896 -57.80 27.46 -25.51
N GLY A 897 -58.73 28.42 -25.44
CA GLY A 897 -60.16 28.16 -25.61
C GLY A 897 -60.50 27.83 -27.06
N ALA A 898 -61.53 26.99 -27.26
CA ALA A 898 -61.97 26.63 -28.60
C ALA A 898 -62.79 27.76 -29.23
N LYS A 899 -62.71 27.90 -30.56
CA LYS A 899 -63.59 28.82 -31.29
C LYS A 899 -65.06 28.46 -31.06
N GLY A 900 -65.92 29.48 -31.00
CA GLY A 900 -67.36 29.30 -30.94
C GLY A 900 -67.91 28.78 -32.27
N VAL A 901 -69.05 28.11 -32.22
CA VAL A 901 -69.84 27.70 -33.39
C VAL A 901 -71.31 27.98 -33.10
N ILE A 902 -72.04 28.54 -34.08
CA ILE A 902 -73.46 28.87 -33.94
C ILE A 902 -74.25 27.61 -33.52
N GLY A 903 -75.08 27.73 -32.47
CA GLY A 903 -75.86 26.64 -31.89
C GLY A 903 -75.23 25.96 -30.66
N THR A 904 -73.94 26.20 -30.38
CA THR A 904 -73.26 25.74 -29.15
C THR A 904 -72.72 26.96 -28.40
N ASN A 905 -73.04 27.11 -27.11
CA ASN A 905 -72.65 28.29 -26.30
C ASN A 905 -72.98 29.65 -26.97
N ASN A 906 -74.12 29.72 -27.67
CA ASN A 906 -74.59 30.88 -28.43
C ASN A 906 -73.57 31.45 -29.44
N GLY A 907 -72.65 30.62 -29.96
CA GLY A 907 -71.60 31.08 -30.87
C GLY A 907 -70.40 31.72 -30.18
N ASN A 908 -70.37 31.81 -28.85
CA ASN A 908 -69.26 32.42 -28.12
C ASN A 908 -68.04 31.50 -28.09
N GLY A 909 -66.85 32.09 -28.22
CA GLY A 909 -65.59 31.39 -28.02
C GLY A 909 -65.40 30.95 -26.58
N GLY A 910 -64.76 29.80 -26.37
CA GLY A 910 -64.37 29.34 -25.04
C GLY A 910 -63.26 30.20 -24.47
N ASN A 911 -63.22 30.35 -23.15
CA ASN A 911 -62.15 31.09 -22.49
C ASN A 911 -60.83 30.32 -22.53
N GLY A 912 -59.70 31.02 -22.52
CA GLY A 912 -58.40 30.39 -22.29
C GLY A 912 -58.27 29.89 -20.85
N GLY A 913 -57.58 28.76 -20.66
CA GLY A 913 -57.21 28.26 -19.34
C GLY A 913 -56.17 29.17 -18.69
N ASN A 914 -56.17 29.24 -17.37
CA ASN A 914 -55.18 29.99 -16.62
C ASN A 914 -53.82 29.28 -16.65
N GLY A 915 -52.74 30.05 -16.59
CA GLY A 915 -51.39 29.51 -16.44
C GLY A 915 -51.14 29.00 -15.01
N GLY A 916 -50.34 27.96 -14.88
CA GLY A 916 -49.92 27.38 -13.61
C GLY A 916 -48.91 28.25 -12.87
N ASN A 917 -48.96 28.22 -11.55
CA ASN A 917 -48.04 28.94 -10.69
C ASN A 917 -46.69 28.22 -10.60
N ILE A 918 -45.60 28.97 -10.38
CA ILE A 918 -44.31 28.37 -10.00
C ILE A 918 -44.40 27.75 -8.61
N GLY A 919 -43.61 26.70 -8.36
CA GLY A 919 -43.42 26.17 -7.01
C GLY A 919 -42.62 27.13 -6.12
N THR A 920 -42.55 26.84 -4.82
CA THR A 920 -41.66 27.55 -3.89
C THR A 920 -40.32 26.85 -3.75
N GLY A 921 -39.23 27.62 -3.56
CA GLY A 921 -37.91 27.05 -3.33
C GLY A 921 -37.82 26.37 -1.97
N GLY A 922 -37.01 25.31 -1.89
CA GLY A 922 -36.72 24.65 -0.64
C GLY A 922 -35.89 25.56 0.26
N SER A 923 -36.14 25.50 1.57
CA SER A 923 -35.30 26.19 2.54
C SER A 923 -33.93 25.50 2.63
N GLY A 924 -32.87 26.29 2.82
CA GLY A 924 -31.54 25.72 3.09
C GLY A 924 -31.48 25.08 4.47
N GLY A 925 -30.80 23.94 4.57
CA GLY A 925 -30.61 23.22 5.83
C GLY A 925 -29.76 24.03 6.80
N ASN A 926 -30.05 23.91 8.10
CA ASN A 926 -29.20 24.52 9.14
C ASN A 926 -27.82 23.85 9.13
N GLY A 927 -26.76 24.62 9.40
CA GLY A 927 -25.47 24.04 9.68
C GLY A 927 -25.45 23.30 11.01
N GLY A 928 -24.53 22.36 11.15
CA GLY A 928 -24.31 21.65 12.41
C GLY A 928 -23.60 22.52 13.44
N THR A 929 -23.78 22.20 14.71
CA THR A 929 -23.09 22.86 15.83
C THR A 929 -21.65 22.33 15.96
N GLY A 930 -20.71 23.14 16.48
CA GLY A 930 -19.31 22.75 16.64
C GLY A 930 -18.44 23.90 17.13
N SER A 931 -17.10 23.76 17.10
CA SER A 931 -16.18 24.88 17.42
C SER A 931 -16.37 26.08 16.50
N THR A 932 -16.71 25.80 15.24
CA THR A 932 -17.31 26.74 14.31
C THR A 932 -18.63 26.13 13.85
N GLU A 933 -19.73 26.88 13.95
CA GLU A 933 -21.02 26.43 13.44
C GLU A 933 -20.96 26.33 11.91
N GLY A 934 -21.53 25.27 11.36
CA GLY A 934 -21.64 25.09 9.93
C GLY A 934 -22.47 26.21 9.31
N GLN A 935 -22.16 26.58 8.08
CA GLN A 935 -22.97 27.56 7.38
C GLN A 935 -24.34 26.95 7.06
N LYS A 936 -25.41 27.73 7.26
CA LYS A 936 -26.74 27.40 6.75
C LYS A 936 -26.66 27.34 5.23
N GLY A 937 -27.27 26.31 4.64
CA GLY A 937 -27.39 26.20 3.19
C GLY A 937 -28.20 27.35 2.60
N ASN A 938 -27.97 27.64 1.32
CA ASN A 938 -28.70 28.68 0.63
C ASN A 938 -30.13 28.21 0.31
N THR A 939 -31.09 29.13 0.42
CA THR A 939 -32.42 28.94 -0.17
C THR A 939 -32.28 29.24 -1.66
N PHE A 940 -32.40 28.24 -2.52
CA PHE A 940 -32.23 28.45 -3.95
C PHE A 940 -33.45 29.16 -4.53
N SER A 941 -33.25 30.26 -5.26
CA SER A 941 -34.34 31.11 -5.75
C SER A 941 -34.23 31.61 -7.20
N SER A 942 -33.67 30.81 -8.11
CA SER A 942 -33.55 31.21 -9.51
C SER A 942 -34.35 30.31 -10.46
N GLY A 943 -35.39 30.91 -11.06
CA GLY A 943 -36.18 30.34 -12.15
C GLY A 943 -37.37 31.26 -12.45
N LEU A 944 -37.25 32.13 -13.47
CA LEU A 944 -38.34 33.00 -13.91
C LEU A 944 -39.16 32.26 -14.97
N GLY A 945 -40.40 31.88 -14.64
CA GLY A 945 -41.29 31.26 -15.62
C GLY A 945 -42.56 30.74 -14.96
N GLY A 946 -43.57 31.58 -14.84
CA GLY A 946 -44.91 31.13 -14.50
C GLY A 946 -45.63 30.77 -15.80
N GLY A 947 -46.60 29.86 -15.75
CA GLY A 947 -47.40 29.53 -16.91
C GLY A 947 -48.11 30.77 -17.44
N ASN A 948 -48.10 30.98 -18.74
CA ASN A 948 -48.88 32.03 -19.38
C ASN A 948 -50.34 31.59 -19.48
N GLY A 949 -51.28 32.53 -19.43
CA GLY A 949 -52.68 32.25 -19.69
C GLY A 949 -52.89 31.85 -21.16
N GLY A 950 -53.80 30.90 -21.39
CA GLY A 950 -54.23 30.51 -22.72
C GLY A 950 -55.03 31.62 -23.40
N ASN A 951 -55.01 31.67 -24.72
CA ASN A 951 -55.81 32.65 -25.46
C ASN A 951 -57.29 32.24 -25.46
N GLY A 952 -58.18 33.22 -25.44
CA GLY A 952 -59.60 33.01 -25.67
C GLY A 952 -59.88 32.56 -27.10
N GLY A 953 -60.86 31.68 -27.27
CA GLY A 953 -61.33 31.26 -28.58
C GLY A 953 -62.08 32.38 -29.29
N ASN A 954 -62.00 32.47 -30.61
CA ASN A 954 -62.78 33.47 -31.35
C ASN A 954 -64.27 33.14 -31.29
N GLY A 955 -65.12 34.16 -31.31
CA GLY A 955 -66.55 34.00 -31.53
C GLY A 955 -66.84 33.49 -32.93
N ALA A 956 -67.98 32.82 -33.09
CA ALA A 956 -68.49 32.36 -34.37
C ALA A 956 -69.01 33.53 -35.18
N ASP A 957 -68.65 33.61 -36.45
CA ASP A 957 -69.36 34.49 -37.37
C ASP A 957 -70.83 34.07 -37.46
N ALA A 958 -71.73 35.05 -37.55
CA ALA A 958 -73.14 34.79 -37.81
C ALA A 958 -73.30 34.09 -39.16
N ASP A 959 -74.25 33.15 -39.25
CA ASP A 959 -74.53 32.47 -40.52
C ASP A 959 -75.04 33.51 -41.54
N PRO A 960 -74.35 33.69 -42.68
CA PRO A 960 -74.67 34.71 -43.66
C PRO A 960 -76.05 34.52 -44.34
N THR A 961 -76.70 33.37 -44.11
CA THR A 961 -78.05 33.06 -44.59
C THR A 961 -79.14 33.34 -43.54
N THR A 962 -78.76 33.51 -42.28
CA THR A 962 -79.68 33.89 -41.20
C THR A 962 -79.70 35.41 -41.03
N PHE A 963 -80.76 36.02 -41.52
CA PHE A 963 -80.90 37.47 -41.47
C PHE A 963 -81.04 37.97 -40.03
N PHE A 964 -80.35 39.08 -39.71
CA PHE A 964 -80.20 39.66 -38.36
C PHE A 964 -79.32 38.88 -37.36
N GLY A 965 -78.64 37.80 -37.78
CA GLY A 965 -77.77 37.03 -36.88
C GLY A 965 -76.67 37.90 -36.25
N THR A 966 -76.54 37.85 -34.93
CA THR A 966 -75.43 38.51 -34.20
C THR A 966 -74.22 37.60 -34.20
N GLY A 967 -73.04 38.15 -34.49
CA GLY A 967 -71.79 37.40 -34.34
C GLY A 967 -71.56 37.00 -32.88
N GLY A 968 -71.00 35.82 -32.66
CA GLY A 968 -70.66 35.34 -31.32
C GLY A 968 -69.53 36.17 -30.71
N HIS A 969 -69.53 36.31 -29.40
CA HIS A 969 -68.47 37.04 -28.69
C HIS A 969 -67.18 36.21 -28.62
N GLY A 970 -66.03 36.89 -28.63
CA GLY A 970 -64.75 36.25 -28.35
C GLY A 970 -64.65 35.78 -26.90
N GLY A 971 -64.04 34.62 -26.68
CA GLY A 971 -63.72 34.13 -25.35
C GLY A 971 -62.66 34.99 -24.67
N ASN A 972 -62.70 35.08 -23.35
CA ASN A 972 -61.68 35.81 -22.60
C ASN A 972 -60.35 35.04 -22.58
N GLY A 973 -59.23 35.76 -22.57
CA GLY A 973 -57.92 35.16 -22.30
C GLY A 973 -57.81 34.68 -20.85
N GLY A 974 -57.11 33.57 -20.65
CA GLY A 974 -56.80 33.06 -19.31
C GLY A 974 -55.81 33.96 -18.58
N ASN A 975 -55.84 33.99 -17.26
CA ASN A 975 -54.87 34.74 -16.48
C ASN A 975 -53.51 34.04 -16.49
N GLY A 976 -52.41 34.80 -16.44
CA GLY A 976 -51.08 34.24 -16.20
C GLY A 976 -50.95 33.72 -14.75
N GLY A 977 -50.15 32.68 -14.56
CA GLY A 977 -49.71 32.25 -13.22
C GLY A 977 -48.87 33.34 -12.55
N ASN A 978 -48.45 33.16 -11.29
CA ASN A 978 -47.79 34.21 -10.49
C ASN A 978 -46.74 35.07 -11.23
N THR A 979 -45.95 34.50 -12.14
CA THR A 979 -44.95 35.22 -12.95
C THR A 979 -45.18 35.13 -14.47
N GLY A 980 -46.37 34.69 -14.91
CA GLY A 980 -46.73 34.47 -16.31
C GLY A 980 -47.55 35.61 -16.91
N ASN A 981 -47.57 35.70 -18.24
CA ASN A 981 -48.37 36.71 -18.94
C ASN A 981 -49.84 36.26 -19.05
N GLY A 982 -50.76 37.22 -19.07
CA GLY A 982 -52.15 36.93 -19.41
C GLY A 982 -52.32 36.54 -20.87
N GLY A 983 -53.25 35.64 -21.15
CA GLY A 983 -53.60 35.24 -22.50
C GLY A 983 -54.40 36.32 -23.22
N ASN A 984 -54.35 36.36 -24.54
CA ASN A 984 -55.11 37.34 -25.31
C ASN A 984 -56.60 36.94 -25.37
N GLY A 985 -57.48 37.93 -25.43
CA GLY A 985 -58.90 37.70 -25.72
C GLY A 985 -59.12 37.25 -27.16
N GLY A 986 -60.12 36.41 -27.38
CA GLY A 986 -60.53 35.97 -28.71
C GLY A 986 -61.25 37.09 -29.46
N ASN A 987 -61.20 37.07 -30.79
CA ASN A 987 -61.91 38.08 -31.58
C ASN A 987 -63.41 37.77 -31.62
N GLY A 988 -64.25 38.81 -31.69
CA GLY A 988 -65.69 38.64 -31.93
C GLY A 988 -65.99 38.24 -33.38
N GLY A 989 -67.07 37.49 -33.58
CA GLY A 989 -67.53 37.06 -34.89
C GLY A 989 -68.27 38.17 -35.65
N ALA A 990 -68.28 38.11 -36.97
CA ALA A 990 -68.99 39.08 -37.81
C ALA A 990 -70.51 38.93 -37.72
N GLY A 991 -71.24 40.05 -37.84
CA GLY A 991 -72.71 40.07 -37.91
C GLY A 991 -73.26 39.68 -39.28
N GLY A 992 -74.46 39.08 -39.30
CA GLY A 992 -75.13 38.62 -40.51
C GLY A 992 -75.75 39.77 -41.33
N PRO A 993 -75.95 39.63 -42.65
CA PRO A 993 -76.50 40.70 -43.49
C PRO A 993 -77.98 41.02 -43.17
N GLY A 994 -78.40 42.25 -43.46
CA GLY A 994 -79.77 42.74 -43.31
C GLY A 994 -80.68 42.36 -44.49
N LEU A 995 -81.97 42.13 -44.23
CA LEU A 995 -82.97 41.81 -45.26
C LEU A 995 -83.22 43.01 -46.19
N GLY A 996 -83.23 42.79 -47.50
CA GLY A 996 -83.65 43.80 -48.47
C GLY A 996 -85.14 44.18 -48.34
N GLY A 997 -85.46 45.43 -48.66
CA GLY A 997 -86.80 46.02 -48.60
C GLY A 997 -87.71 45.58 -49.74
N THR A 998 -89.00 45.38 -49.44
CA THR A 998 -89.99 44.82 -50.38
C THR A 998 -90.58 45.91 -51.28
N SER A 999 -90.63 45.68 -52.60
CA SER A 999 -91.32 46.57 -53.55
C SER A 999 -92.79 46.16 -53.70
N ILE A 1000 -93.76 47.06 -53.46
CA ILE A 1000 -95.20 46.74 -53.42
C ILE A 1000 -95.92 47.29 -54.67
N SER A 1001 -96.66 46.45 -55.40
CA SER A 1001 -97.14 46.71 -56.79
C SER A 1001 -98.41 47.57 -56.97
N PHE A 1002 -98.68 48.56 -56.10
CA PHE A 1002 -99.79 49.49 -56.33
C PHE A 1002 -99.28 50.80 -56.95
N PRO A 1003 -100.00 51.44 -57.89
CA PRO A 1003 -99.52 52.69 -58.49
C PRO A 1003 -99.34 53.80 -57.44
N GLY A 1004 -98.16 54.41 -57.39
CA GLY A 1004 -97.83 55.50 -56.46
C GLY A 1004 -97.42 55.08 -55.05
N SER A 1005 -97.16 53.80 -54.76
CA SER A 1005 -96.71 53.33 -53.43
C SER A 1005 -95.19 53.35 -53.25
N ASP A 1006 -94.77 53.75 -52.06
CA ASP A 1006 -93.35 53.80 -51.68
C ASP A 1006 -92.76 52.38 -51.51
N GLY A 1007 -91.49 52.20 -51.85
CA GLY A 1007 -90.77 50.95 -51.62
C GLY A 1007 -90.48 50.73 -50.13
N GLY A 1008 -90.53 49.48 -49.65
CA GLY A 1008 -90.18 49.16 -48.27
C GLY A 1008 -88.70 49.43 -47.97
N ASP A 1009 -88.39 49.95 -46.79
CA ASP A 1009 -87.01 50.19 -46.36
C ASP A 1009 -86.27 48.84 -46.15
N GLY A 1010 -84.97 48.82 -46.44
CA GLY A 1010 -84.10 47.69 -46.11
C GLY A 1010 -83.92 47.57 -44.59
N ALA A 1011 -83.84 46.34 -44.09
CA ALA A 1011 -83.63 46.10 -42.68
C ALA A 1011 -82.13 46.21 -42.31
N SER A 1012 -81.84 46.53 -41.05
CA SER A 1012 -80.46 46.74 -40.62
C SER A 1012 -79.63 45.45 -40.60
N GLY A 1013 -78.32 45.56 -40.80
CA GLY A 1013 -77.41 44.42 -40.64
C GLY A 1013 -77.32 43.94 -39.19
N GLY A 1014 -77.02 42.66 -38.99
CA GLY A 1014 -76.78 42.05 -37.68
C GLY A 1014 -75.55 42.63 -37.00
N LEU A 1015 -75.53 42.62 -35.66
CA LEU A 1015 -74.44 43.19 -34.87
C LEU A 1015 -73.19 42.29 -34.95
N GLY A 1016 -72.01 42.90 -35.04
CA GLY A 1016 -70.75 42.19 -34.82
C GLY A 1016 -70.62 41.79 -33.35
N GLY A 1017 -70.08 40.60 -33.09
CA GLY A 1017 -69.80 40.14 -31.72
C GLY A 1017 -68.67 40.94 -31.09
N ASP A 1018 -68.74 41.21 -29.79
CA ASP A 1018 -67.65 41.88 -29.08
C ASP A 1018 -66.40 41.00 -28.99
N GLY A 1019 -65.22 41.63 -28.96
CA GLY A 1019 -63.96 40.95 -28.67
C GLY A 1019 -63.86 40.55 -27.19
N GLY A 1020 -63.26 39.39 -26.93
CA GLY A 1020 -63.02 38.89 -25.57
C GLY A 1020 -61.99 39.75 -24.83
N ALA A 1021 -62.12 39.86 -23.52
CA ALA A 1021 -61.12 40.56 -22.71
C ALA A 1021 -59.80 39.78 -22.67
N GLY A 1022 -58.68 40.51 -22.61
CA GLY A 1022 -57.37 39.92 -22.31
C GLY A 1022 -57.28 39.46 -20.86
N GLY A 1023 -56.61 38.35 -20.62
CA GLY A 1023 -56.35 37.83 -19.29
C GLY A 1023 -55.39 38.72 -18.51
N SER A 1024 -55.52 38.75 -17.19
CA SER A 1024 -54.60 39.52 -16.34
C SER A 1024 -53.21 38.87 -16.31
N GLY A 1025 -52.16 39.68 -16.23
CA GLY A 1025 -50.80 39.22 -15.96
C GLY A 1025 -50.65 38.69 -14.54
N GLY A 1026 -49.59 37.93 -14.30
CA GLY A 1026 -49.29 37.30 -13.02
C GLY A 1026 -49.26 38.27 -11.83
N THR A 1027 -49.60 37.75 -10.66
CA THR A 1027 -49.70 38.50 -9.40
C THR A 1027 -48.36 38.99 -8.84
N LEU A 1028 -47.24 38.48 -9.32
CA LEU A 1028 -45.88 38.89 -8.93
C LEU A 1028 -45.15 39.58 -10.09
N TYR A 1029 -45.12 38.94 -11.27
CA TYR A 1029 -44.55 39.46 -12.52
C TYR A 1029 -45.41 39.03 -13.72
N GLY A 1030 -45.36 39.75 -14.83
CA GLY A 1030 -46.04 39.37 -16.08
C GLY A 1030 -46.94 40.46 -16.64
N ASN A 1031 -47.05 40.50 -17.95
CA ASN A 1031 -47.86 41.47 -18.68
C ASN A 1031 -49.30 41.01 -18.79
N GLY A 1032 -50.24 41.95 -18.82
CA GLY A 1032 -51.62 41.67 -19.19
C GLY A 1032 -51.73 41.23 -20.65
N GLY A 1033 -52.64 40.31 -20.94
CA GLY A 1033 -52.93 39.89 -22.31
C GLY A 1033 -53.72 40.94 -23.07
N ASN A 1034 -53.59 41.01 -24.38
CA ASN A 1034 -54.32 41.99 -25.18
C ASN A 1034 -55.80 41.61 -25.29
N GLY A 1035 -56.69 42.61 -25.36
CA GLY A 1035 -58.09 42.40 -25.69
C GLY A 1035 -58.27 41.97 -27.14
N GLY A 1036 -59.25 41.10 -27.40
CA GLY A 1036 -59.61 40.66 -28.74
C GLY A 1036 -60.29 41.76 -29.54
N ALA A 1037 -60.16 41.74 -30.86
CA ALA A 1037 -60.85 42.71 -31.71
C ALA A 1037 -62.36 42.43 -31.77
N GLY A 1038 -63.17 43.49 -31.87
CA GLY A 1038 -64.60 43.37 -32.13
C GLY A 1038 -64.87 42.85 -33.54
N GLY A 1039 -65.91 42.04 -33.69
CA GLY A 1039 -66.38 41.54 -34.97
C GLY A 1039 -67.02 42.64 -35.82
N THR A 1040 -66.93 42.52 -37.13
CA THR A 1040 -67.50 43.52 -38.04
C THR A 1040 -69.03 43.47 -38.05
N GLY A 1041 -69.67 44.62 -38.20
CA GLY A 1041 -71.13 44.68 -38.33
C GLY A 1041 -71.61 44.14 -39.68
N GLY A 1042 -72.78 43.51 -39.71
CA GLY A 1042 -73.38 43.00 -40.93
C GLY A 1042 -73.79 44.10 -41.89
N THR A 1043 -73.79 43.85 -43.20
CA THR A 1043 -74.20 44.85 -44.19
C THR A 1043 -75.71 45.13 -44.11
N GLY A 1044 -76.13 46.38 -44.32
CA GLY A 1044 -77.54 46.77 -44.33
C GLY A 1044 -78.26 46.25 -45.58
N GLY A 1045 -79.54 45.90 -45.44
CA GLY A 1045 -80.36 45.42 -46.55
C GLY A 1045 -80.66 46.51 -47.58
N ILE A 1046 -80.73 46.16 -48.86
CA ILE A 1046 -81.00 47.12 -49.95
C ILE A 1046 -82.47 47.58 -49.91
N GLY A 1047 -82.76 48.87 -50.08
CA GLY A 1047 -84.13 49.42 -50.06
C GLY A 1047 -84.96 49.03 -51.30
N GLY A 1048 -86.27 48.84 -51.13
CA GLY A 1048 -87.20 48.48 -52.20
C GLY A 1048 -87.52 49.66 -53.13
N ASN A 1049 -87.84 49.42 -54.40
CA ASN A 1049 -88.13 50.49 -55.36
C ASN A 1049 -89.58 51.00 -55.20
N GLY A 1050 -89.77 52.31 -55.33
CA GLY A 1050 -91.09 52.95 -55.39
C GLY A 1050 -91.73 52.79 -56.76
N THR A 1051 -93.06 52.69 -56.81
CA THR A 1051 -93.81 52.41 -58.04
C THR A 1051 -94.31 53.69 -58.71
N ASN A 1052 -94.41 53.67 -60.04
CA ASN A 1052 -94.87 54.84 -60.81
C ASN A 1052 -96.33 55.21 -60.47
N GLY A 1053 -96.63 56.52 -60.48
CA GLY A 1053 -97.95 57.06 -60.21
C GLY A 1053 -98.94 56.84 -61.35
N SER A 1054 -100.24 56.76 -61.04
CA SER A 1054 -101.28 56.48 -62.04
C SER A 1054 -101.56 57.69 -62.94
N ASP A 1055 -101.60 57.50 -64.27
CA ASP A 1055 -101.95 58.55 -65.25
C ASP A 1055 -103.41 59.05 -65.08
N GLY A 1056 -103.66 60.35 -65.26
CA GLY A 1056 -104.97 61.00 -65.06
C GLY A 1056 -105.91 60.87 -66.28
N THR A 1057 -107.21 60.63 -66.05
CA THR A 1057 -108.24 60.56 -67.11
C THR A 1057 -109.23 61.74 -67.02
N GLY A 1058 -109.57 62.33 -68.18
CA GLY A 1058 -110.43 63.51 -68.24
C GLY A 1058 -109.77 64.77 -67.67
N SER A 1059 -110.45 65.51 -66.79
CA SER A 1059 -109.93 66.73 -66.15
C SER A 1059 -109.12 66.47 -64.87
N ALA A 1060 -108.79 65.21 -64.54
CA ALA A 1060 -108.03 64.86 -63.33
C ALA A 1060 -106.51 65.00 -63.53
N ASN A 1061 -105.82 65.49 -62.50
CA ASN A 1061 -104.36 65.51 -62.46
C ASN A 1061 -103.81 64.08 -62.33
N GLY A 1062 -102.63 63.81 -62.91
CA GLY A 1062 -101.96 62.50 -62.76
C GLY A 1062 -101.44 62.29 -61.34
N GLY A 1063 -101.51 61.03 -60.86
CA GLY A 1063 -101.05 60.65 -59.53
C GLY A 1063 -99.52 60.70 -59.42
N SER A 1064 -98.99 61.16 -58.28
CA SER A 1064 -97.55 61.16 -58.02
C SER A 1064 -97.00 59.75 -57.86
N GLY A 1065 -95.76 59.53 -58.29
CA GLY A 1065 -95.07 58.25 -58.10
C GLY A 1065 -94.59 58.06 -56.67
N GLY A 1066 -94.52 56.81 -56.23
CA GLY A 1066 -94.06 56.44 -54.89
C GLY A 1066 -92.55 56.60 -54.76
N ASN A 1067 -92.07 57.02 -53.59
CA ASN A 1067 -90.66 57.16 -53.29
C ASN A 1067 -89.97 55.79 -53.14
N GLY A 1068 -88.67 55.73 -53.42
CA GLY A 1068 -87.89 54.52 -53.13
C GLY A 1068 -87.68 54.32 -51.63
N GLY A 1069 -87.74 53.07 -51.18
CA GLY A 1069 -87.41 52.68 -49.81
C GLY A 1069 -85.95 52.95 -49.50
N ARG A 1070 -85.65 53.41 -48.30
CA ARG A 1070 -84.29 53.67 -47.84
C ARG A 1070 -83.52 52.37 -47.70
N GLY A 1071 -82.21 52.42 -47.91
CA GLY A 1071 -81.36 51.28 -47.58
C GLY A 1071 -81.27 51.09 -46.06
N GLY A 1072 -81.19 49.84 -45.63
CA GLY A 1072 -81.02 49.47 -44.23
C GLY A 1072 -79.69 49.98 -43.69
N VAL A 1073 -79.68 50.38 -42.42
CA VAL A 1073 -78.45 50.82 -41.76
C VAL A 1073 -77.53 49.61 -41.61
N GLY A 1074 -76.22 49.78 -41.83
CA GLY A 1074 -75.27 48.72 -41.55
C GLY A 1074 -75.29 48.35 -40.07
N GLY A 1075 -75.11 47.08 -39.74
CA GLY A 1075 -74.99 46.62 -38.35
C GLY A 1075 -73.83 47.32 -37.66
N THR A 1076 -73.96 47.61 -36.37
CA THR A 1076 -72.83 48.18 -35.64
C THR A 1076 -71.76 47.12 -35.46
N GLY A 1077 -70.49 47.52 -35.55
CA GLY A 1077 -69.38 46.62 -35.21
C GLY A 1077 -69.36 46.33 -33.72
N GLY A 1078 -68.87 45.14 -33.36
CA GLY A 1078 -68.67 44.76 -31.96
C GLY A 1078 -67.60 45.62 -31.32
N ASN A 1079 -67.69 45.85 -30.01
CA ASN A 1079 -66.67 46.58 -29.27
C ASN A 1079 -65.38 45.75 -29.17
N GLY A 1080 -64.25 46.44 -29.04
CA GLY A 1080 -62.97 45.79 -28.76
C GLY A 1080 -62.93 45.31 -27.31
N GLY A 1081 -62.31 44.16 -27.08
CA GLY A 1081 -62.12 43.62 -25.74
C GLY A 1081 -61.19 44.49 -24.91
N ALA A 1082 -61.46 44.57 -23.60
CA ALA A 1082 -60.54 45.25 -22.68
C ALA A 1082 -59.18 44.54 -22.64
N GLY A 1083 -58.10 45.31 -22.52
CA GLY A 1083 -56.78 44.76 -22.24
C GLY A 1083 -56.70 44.20 -20.83
N GLY A 1084 -55.92 43.15 -20.64
CA GLY A 1084 -55.71 42.50 -19.36
C GLY A 1084 -54.96 43.37 -18.36
N ALA A 1085 -55.35 43.28 -17.10
CA ALA A 1085 -54.74 44.05 -16.03
C ALA A 1085 -53.34 43.53 -15.65
N VAL A 1086 -52.52 44.41 -15.08
CA VAL A 1086 -51.28 44.02 -14.39
C VAL A 1086 -51.59 43.87 -12.91
N LEU A 1087 -51.31 42.69 -12.35
CA LEU A 1087 -51.49 42.44 -10.92
C LEU A 1087 -50.16 42.44 -10.15
N GLY A 1088 -49.03 42.26 -10.84
CA GLY A 1088 -47.68 42.25 -10.28
C GLY A 1088 -46.98 43.61 -10.25
N SER A 1089 -45.82 43.65 -9.60
CA SER A 1089 -45.10 44.90 -9.29
C SER A 1089 -44.41 45.59 -10.48
N THR A 1090 -44.16 44.87 -11.60
CA THR A 1090 -43.41 45.40 -12.76
C THR A 1090 -43.91 44.92 -14.14
N GLY A 1091 -45.22 44.74 -14.33
CA GLY A 1091 -45.81 44.35 -15.63
C GLY A 1091 -46.36 45.51 -16.45
N ILE A 1092 -46.61 45.29 -17.74
CA ILE A 1092 -47.29 46.22 -18.65
C ILE A 1092 -48.71 45.71 -18.91
N ALA A 1093 -49.71 46.60 -18.84
CA ALA A 1093 -51.10 46.23 -19.11
C ALA A 1093 -51.28 45.83 -20.57
N GLY A 1094 -52.18 44.89 -20.81
CA GLY A 1094 -52.51 44.47 -22.17
C GLY A 1094 -53.10 45.63 -22.96
N ASN A 1095 -52.79 45.67 -24.25
CA ASN A 1095 -53.42 46.62 -25.15
C ASN A 1095 -54.88 46.26 -25.35
N GLN A 1096 -55.73 47.28 -25.43
CA GLN A 1096 -57.15 47.09 -25.70
C GLN A 1096 -57.35 46.65 -27.14
N GLY A 1097 -58.35 45.79 -27.37
CA GLY A 1097 -58.74 45.36 -28.70
C GLY A 1097 -59.31 46.52 -29.51
N ALA A 1098 -59.08 46.50 -30.81
CA ALA A 1098 -59.74 47.43 -31.72
C ALA A 1098 -61.24 47.12 -31.78
N GLY A 1099 -62.09 48.15 -31.82
CA GLY A 1099 -63.50 47.99 -32.15
C GLY A 1099 -63.66 47.48 -33.57
N GLY A 1100 -64.68 46.65 -33.81
CA GLY A 1100 -65.02 46.14 -35.13
C GLY A 1100 -65.58 47.25 -36.01
N ASP A 1101 -65.28 47.20 -37.30
CA ASP A 1101 -65.83 48.15 -38.25
C ASP A 1101 -67.36 47.98 -38.35
N GLY A 1102 -68.07 49.10 -38.49
CA GLY A 1102 -69.50 49.05 -38.76
C GLY A 1102 -69.78 48.50 -40.15
N GLY A 1103 -70.88 47.77 -40.29
CA GLY A 1103 -71.30 47.22 -41.57
C GLY A 1103 -71.60 48.32 -42.58
N ALA A 1104 -71.36 48.06 -43.87
CA ALA A 1104 -71.75 49.01 -44.90
C ALA A 1104 -73.28 49.16 -44.93
N GLY A 1105 -73.77 50.40 -45.11
CA GLY A 1105 -75.21 50.65 -45.25
C GLY A 1105 -75.75 50.09 -46.57
N GLY A 1106 -76.99 49.63 -46.56
CA GLY A 1106 -77.68 49.15 -47.76
C GLY A 1106 -77.92 50.29 -48.74
N THR A 1107 -77.93 50.02 -50.04
CA THR A 1107 -78.24 51.05 -51.04
C THR A 1107 -79.74 51.36 -51.04
N GLY A 1108 -80.13 52.60 -51.34
CA GLY A 1108 -81.53 53.01 -51.38
C GLY A 1108 -82.22 52.57 -52.66
N GLY A 1109 -83.52 52.30 -52.59
CA GLY A 1109 -84.36 51.95 -53.73
C GLY A 1109 -84.68 53.17 -54.60
N ASN A 1110 -84.95 52.95 -55.87
CA ASN A 1110 -85.26 54.02 -56.82
C ASN A 1110 -86.70 54.51 -56.67
N GLY A 1111 -86.96 55.81 -56.91
CA GLY A 1111 -88.31 56.39 -56.89
C GLY A 1111 -89.08 56.15 -58.18
N GLY A 1112 -90.40 56.02 -58.09
CA GLY A 1112 -91.29 55.81 -59.23
C GLY A 1112 -91.67 57.12 -59.93
N GLY A 1113 -91.74 57.13 -61.26
CA GLY A 1113 -92.13 58.30 -62.06
C GLY A 1113 -93.59 58.72 -61.84
N GLY A 1114 -93.91 60.01 -62.02
CA GLY A 1114 -95.26 60.55 -61.85
C GLY A 1114 -96.16 60.31 -63.06
N GLY A 1115 -97.46 60.17 -62.84
CA GLY A 1115 -98.45 59.95 -63.89
C GLY A 1115 -98.75 61.21 -64.71
N ASN A 1116 -98.91 61.07 -66.01
CA ASN A 1116 -99.18 62.17 -66.94
C ASN A 1116 -100.61 62.76 -66.78
N GLY A 1117 -100.79 64.06 -67.05
CA GLY A 1117 -102.06 64.78 -66.90
C GLY A 1117 -103.03 64.60 -68.09
N GLY A 1118 -104.34 64.71 -67.83
CA GLY A 1118 -105.39 64.40 -68.82
C GLY A 1118 -105.57 65.44 -69.95
N PRO A 1119 -106.04 65.03 -71.15
CA PRO A 1119 -105.94 65.76 -72.43
C PRO A 1119 -106.76 67.05 -72.57
N SER A 1120 -107.44 67.51 -71.53
CA SER A 1120 -108.26 68.74 -71.54
C SER A 1120 -107.82 69.79 -70.51
N GLY A 1121 -106.60 69.67 -69.95
CA GLY A 1121 -105.97 70.75 -69.19
C GLY A 1121 -105.61 70.45 -67.72
N GLY A 1122 -105.44 69.19 -67.31
CA GLY A 1122 -104.88 68.85 -65.99
C GLY A 1122 -103.34 68.77 -66.02
N THR A 1123 -102.65 69.25 -64.98
CA THR A 1123 -101.17 69.18 -64.88
C THR A 1123 -100.72 67.79 -64.39
N GLY A 1124 -99.64 67.24 -64.97
CA GLY A 1124 -99.10 65.92 -64.62
C GLY A 1124 -98.55 65.82 -63.19
N GLY A 1125 -98.59 64.61 -62.62
CA GLY A 1125 -98.09 64.30 -61.28
C GLY A 1125 -96.57 64.30 -61.22
N HIS A 1126 -96.02 64.69 -60.07
CA HIS A 1126 -94.57 64.69 -59.85
C HIS A 1126 -94.04 63.28 -59.57
N GLY A 1127 -92.81 62.99 -60.01
CA GLY A 1127 -92.13 61.73 -59.73
C GLY A 1127 -91.70 61.61 -58.26
N GLY A 1128 -91.75 60.38 -57.75
CA GLY A 1128 -91.25 60.00 -56.44
C GLY A 1128 -89.73 60.11 -56.37
N THR A 1129 -89.25 60.50 -55.21
CA THR A 1129 -87.82 60.67 -54.93
C THR A 1129 -87.15 59.31 -54.67
N ALA A 1130 -85.90 59.14 -55.10
CA ALA A 1130 -85.13 57.94 -54.78
C ALA A 1130 -84.86 57.85 -53.28
N GLY A 1131 -84.98 56.63 -52.74
CA GLY A 1131 -84.63 56.29 -51.39
C GLY A 1131 -83.17 56.60 -51.15
N LYS A 1132 -82.88 57.26 -50.02
CA LYS A 1132 -81.49 57.51 -49.62
C LYS A 1132 -80.83 56.20 -49.23
N GLY A 1133 -79.56 56.03 -49.59
CA GLY A 1133 -78.74 54.94 -49.09
C GLY A 1133 -78.73 54.92 -47.56
N GLY A 1134 -78.75 53.72 -46.99
CA GLY A 1134 -78.55 53.51 -45.57
C GLY A 1134 -77.18 54.05 -45.16
N SER A 1135 -77.14 54.71 -44.02
CA SER A 1135 -75.87 55.07 -43.40
C SER A 1135 -75.09 53.79 -43.05
N GLY A 1136 -73.76 53.85 -43.16
CA GLY A 1136 -72.89 52.83 -42.60
C GLY A 1136 -73.17 52.66 -41.10
N GLY A 1137 -73.04 51.43 -40.61
CA GLY A 1137 -73.08 51.14 -39.19
C GLY A 1137 -71.99 51.91 -38.48
N THR A 1138 -72.24 52.30 -37.24
CA THR A 1138 -71.19 52.87 -36.40
C THR A 1138 -70.20 51.77 -36.03
N GLY A 1139 -68.90 52.06 -36.16
CA GLY A 1139 -67.85 51.17 -35.65
C GLY A 1139 -67.98 50.98 -34.14
N GLY A 1140 -67.57 49.81 -33.65
CA GLY A 1140 -67.53 49.52 -32.22
C GLY A 1140 -66.55 50.47 -31.50
N LEU A 1141 -66.86 50.80 -30.26
CA LEU A 1141 -66.00 51.66 -29.46
C LEU A 1141 -64.78 50.84 -28.97
N GLY A 1142 -63.59 51.46 -29.04
CA GLY A 1142 -62.47 51.04 -28.18
C GLY A 1142 -62.69 51.64 -26.79
N SER A 1143 -62.50 50.87 -25.72
CA SER A 1143 -62.66 51.39 -24.35
C SER A 1143 -61.59 52.46 -24.06
N THR A 1144 -61.94 53.58 -23.42
CA THR A 1144 -61.03 54.72 -23.18
C THR A 1144 -60.78 54.93 -21.69
N SER A 1145 -59.53 54.77 -21.25
CA SER A 1145 -58.91 55.52 -20.13
C SER A 1145 -57.41 55.19 -19.99
N GLY A 1146 -56.53 56.19 -20.11
CA GLY A 1146 -55.12 56.07 -19.69
C GLY A 1146 -54.09 57.01 -20.36
N MET A 1147 -54.05 58.28 -19.91
CA MET A 1147 -52.95 59.28 -19.94
C MET A 1147 -52.58 60.03 -21.25
N THR A 1148 -52.58 61.37 -21.15
CA THR A 1148 -52.29 62.38 -22.19
C THR A 1148 -50.84 62.91 -22.15
N GLY A 1149 -50.20 63.00 -23.34
CA GLY A 1149 -49.33 64.10 -23.82
C GLY A 1149 -47.81 64.03 -23.51
N PRO A 1150 -46.91 64.61 -24.36
CA PRO A 1150 -47.14 65.75 -25.28
C PRO A 1150 -46.63 65.63 -26.74
N ASP A 1151 -46.98 66.63 -27.55
CA ASP A 1151 -46.92 66.76 -29.02
C ASP A 1151 -45.54 67.03 -29.68
N GLY A 1152 -45.43 66.62 -30.97
CA GLY A 1152 -44.72 67.19 -32.15
C GLY A 1152 -43.25 67.65 -32.07
N SER A 1153 -42.24 66.90 -32.58
CA SER A 1153 -41.74 66.76 -33.98
C SER A 1153 -40.36 67.49 -34.21
N PRO A 1154 -39.63 67.26 -35.32
CA PRO A 1154 -38.57 66.25 -35.53
C PRO A 1154 -37.11 66.81 -35.55
N GLY A 1155 -36.08 65.97 -35.29
CA GLY A 1155 -34.67 66.31 -35.48
C GLY A 1155 -33.73 65.09 -35.51
N GLN A 1156 -32.93 64.96 -36.57
CA GLN A 1156 -32.05 63.84 -36.93
C GLN A 1156 -30.67 63.82 -36.18
N PRO A 1157 -29.87 62.73 -36.29
CA PRO A 1157 -29.09 62.13 -35.20
C PRO A 1157 -27.62 62.60 -35.08
N GLY A 1158 -27.06 62.48 -33.86
CA GLY A 1158 -25.63 62.64 -33.58
C GLY A 1158 -25.06 61.48 -32.72
N LYS A 1159 -24.13 60.71 -33.30
CA LYS A 1159 -23.21 59.75 -32.64
C LYS A 1159 -22.05 60.54 -32.03
N PRO A 1160 -21.47 60.23 -30.84
CA PRO A 1160 -20.34 59.26 -30.75
C PRO A 1160 -20.07 58.62 -29.35
N GLY A 1161 -19.36 57.48 -29.32
CA GLY A 1161 -18.51 57.09 -28.17
C GLY A 1161 -18.43 55.60 -27.78
N ILE A 1162 -17.35 54.93 -28.19
CA ILE A 1162 -16.74 53.72 -27.58
C ILE A 1162 -15.36 54.21 -27.09
N PRO A 1163 -14.82 53.98 -25.85
CA PRO A 1163 -14.28 52.68 -25.31
C PRO A 1163 -14.26 52.63 -23.74
N PRO A 1164 -13.54 51.74 -22.98
CA PRO A 1164 -12.59 50.67 -23.33
C PRO A 1164 -12.83 49.28 -22.68
N PRO A 1165 -12.03 48.26 -23.08
CA PRO A 1165 -12.06 46.93 -22.49
C PRO A 1165 -11.10 46.80 -21.30
N THR A 1166 -11.51 46.07 -20.26
CA THR A 1166 -10.61 45.43 -19.29
C THR A 1166 -10.96 43.94 -19.39
N GLY A 1167 -10.06 43.03 -19.74
CA GLY A 1167 -8.72 42.83 -19.18
C GLY A 1167 -8.77 41.52 -18.39
N SER A 1168 -9.00 40.40 -19.08
CA SER A 1168 -9.00 39.06 -18.50
C SER A 1168 -7.57 38.50 -18.48
N GLY A 1169 -7.01 38.33 -17.28
CA GLY A 1169 -6.03 37.28 -16.98
C GLY A 1169 -6.67 36.29 -16.02
N PRO A 1170 -6.43 34.97 -16.19
CA PRO A 1170 -5.44 34.37 -15.30
C PRO A 1170 -4.62 33.25 -15.95
N GLY A 1171 -3.32 33.26 -15.67
CA GLY A 1171 -2.43 32.11 -15.83
C GLY A 1171 -1.47 32.07 -14.62
N ARG A 1172 -1.70 31.11 -13.73
CA ARG A 1172 -0.75 30.60 -12.70
C ARG A 1172 0.41 29.85 -13.39
N PRO A 1173 1.39 29.26 -12.67
CA PRO A 1173 2.03 29.55 -11.38
C PRO A 1173 3.58 29.57 -11.52
N ASP A 1174 4.33 29.86 -10.45
CA ASP A 1174 5.39 28.99 -9.91
C ASP A 1174 6.35 29.73 -8.93
N ASP A 1175 6.50 29.08 -7.77
CA ASP A 1175 7.69 28.91 -6.93
C ASP A 1175 8.44 30.03 -6.17
N ILE A 1176 8.54 29.74 -4.86
CA ILE A 1176 9.71 29.84 -3.96
C ILE A 1176 10.18 31.24 -3.51
N GLY A 1177 10.25 31.42 -2.19
CA GLY A 1177 11.28 32.23 -1.54
C GLY A 1177 10.80 33.12 -0.40
N GLY A 1178 10.92 32.64 0.83
CA GLY A 1178 10.68 33.42 2.04
C GLY A 1178 11.77 34.43 2.39
N SER A 1179 11.38 35.47 3.10
CA SER A 1179 12.09 36.21 4.18
C SER A 1179 11.13 37.35 4.57
N GLY A 1180 10.77 37.59 5.82
CA GLY A 1180 11.63 37.78 7.00
C GLY A 1180 11.62 39.27 7.32
N GLY A 1181 10.82 39.70 8.29
CA GLY A 1181 10.76 41.11 8.71
C GLY A 1181 9.68 41.40 9.75
N THR A 1182 10.04 41.24 11.02
CA THR A 1182 9.41 41.86 12.20
C THR A 1182 9.77 43.36 12.29
N PRO A 1183 9.15 44.16 13.18
CA PRO A 1183 8.18 43.85 14.24
C PRO A 1183 6.74 44.32 14.00
#